data_AF-A0A8K0TMP3-F1
#
_entry.id   AF-A0A8K0TMP3-F1
#
_cell.length_a   1.000
_cell.length_b   1.000
_cell.length_c   1.000
_cell.angle_alpha   90.00
_cell.angle_beta   90.00
_cell.angle_gamma   90.00
#
_symmetry.space_group_name_H-M   'P 1'
#
loop_
_entity.id
_entity.type
_entity.pdbx_description
1 polymer ?
#
loop_
_entity_poly.entity_id
_entity_poly.type
_entity_poly.pdbx_seq_one_letter_code
_entity_poly.pdbx_strand_id
1 'polypeptide(L)'
;MAFQKQRPPQVICAENIALLHLLHVVPSEPTTRIVYDNLKDRNARCLSLDQERHLSGTLAVLSCIKENTDFTTAVAIQELRTSQTSEQPTLQVLLAVNKSSSNSAKTYLEASSQGLQRVLRALSRATQAYDARLELDIFEEIVSVCQERILSRLRFAKRKRNKQSPPLQNALNDMCTTLAGRNDTAALTFIQTTRSLITALDNYSKHQVESRVPGLVEEADTWTRLGDMSRFFSKVRPGPSPTTARVYQENRHIIRKVAQYRTAARRLYRLARRCKPLRTATVEPVRLGPEAFTQPDTTGYAPSLADTLERLTSKRSPAHLTAICKYAKRKNTNPKDDFVSTTQRTLETSSKVHAEVQILTHLRSVPTDQAFMPRFVQSNKKACFLCNQLLILNGLPAMPKSHGRLYTGWRIPMLPVMESLQRQLNASLEQKSRQSIDLLLLKKQKIDLEYPYESSALSISDAAASEVMEVVPNIPAAIGLLQESKESMIPNVMELEELTSPHESSDESDEEAFSAISDEDAAEILEDSSSIVTTDMADSREASPLHLTQLSWTIKQEQPPLVHTFNGSKLLVEYSTGTDTPEPKTLRYQTRRLEDAEIEALKATDSKIIAVTAMEEGSEITLQGNSPFHIDFGNAIAELVLYN
;
A
#
# COMPACT_ATOMS: atom_id res chain seq x y z
N MET A 1 -33.33 -22.10 -26.32
CA MET A 1 -32.31 -21.11 -25.90
C MET A 1 -32.41 -20.96 -24.39
N ALA A 2 -31.48 -21.54 -23.63
CA ALA A 2 -31.51 -21.41 -22.18
C ALA A 2 -31.29 -19.93 -21.82
N PHE A 3 -32.24 -19.32 -21.12
CA PHE A 3 -31.98 -18.08 -20.39
C PHE A 3 -30.72 -18.30 -19.56
N GLN A 4 -29.61 -17.73 -20.01
CA GLN A 4 -28.37 -17.72 -19.24
C GLN A 4 -28.71 -16.86 -18.02
N LYS A 5 -29.11 -17.51 -16.93
CA LYS A 5 -29.43 -16.86 -15.65
C LYS A 5 -28.28 -15.90 -15.40
N GLN A 6 -28.57 -14.60 -15.40
CA GLN A 6 -27.52 -13.58 -15.31
C GLN A 6 -26.68 -13.91 -14.08
N ARG A 7 -25.38 -14.16 -14.30
CA ARG A 7 -24.47 -14.57 -13.22
C ARG A 7 -24.49 -13.47 -12.16
N PRO A 8 -24.61 -13.81 -10.86
CA PRO A 8 -24.54 -12.82 -9.80
C PRO A 8 -23.24 -11.99 -9.93
N PRO A 9 -23.26 -10.68 -9.65
CA PRO A 9 -22.06 -9.84 -9.73
C PRO A 9 -20.87 -10.37 -8.92
N GLN A 10 -21.11 -11.14 -7.86
CA GLN A 10 -20.10 -11.78 -7.02
C GLN A 10 -19.39 -12.91 -7.76
N VAL A 11 -20.14 -13.72 -8.49
CA VAL A 11 -19.60 -14.80 -9.33
C VAL A 11 -18.75 -14.22 -10.46
N ILE A 12 -19.24 -13.16 -11.12
CA ILE A 12 -18.48 -12.44 -12.16
C ILE A 12 -17.18 -11.88 -11.56
N CYS A 13 -17.22 -11.29 -10.36
CA CYS A 13 -16.03 -10.78 -9.69
C CYS A 13 -15.02 -11.88 -9.40
N ALA A 14 -15.47 -13.04 -8.91
CA ALA A 14 -14.62 -14.19 -8.62
C ALA A 14 -13.94 -14.74 -9.89
N GLU A 15 -14.70 -14.90 -10.98
CA GLU A 15 -14.14 -15.32 -12.28
C GLU A 15 -13.12 -14.31 -12.80
N ASN A 16 -13.39 -13.00 -12.67
CA ASN A 16 -12.47 -11.96 -13.11
C ASN A 16 -11.17 -11.94 -12.29
N ILE A 17 -11.26 -12.15 -10.97
CA ILE A 17 -10.08 -12.30 -10.10
C ILE A 17 -9.29 -13.54 -10.49
N ALA A 18 -9.94 -14.69 -10.69
CA ALA A 18 -9.28 -15.93 -11.08
C ALA A 18 -8.60 -15.82 -12.44
N LEU A 19 -9.26 -15.21 -13.44
CA LEU A 19 -8.67 -14.98 -14.75
C LEU A 19 -7.48 -14.04 -14.67
N LEU A 20 -7.61 -12.91 -13.98
CA LEU A 20 -6.48 -11.99 -13.80
C LEU A 20 -5.33 -12.67 -13.06
N HIS A 21 -5.62 -13.52 -12.07
CA HIS A 21 -4.58 -14.26 -11.35
C HIS A 21 -3.84 -15.23 -12.28
N LEU A 22 -4.55 -15.96 -13.12
CA LEU A 22 -3.97 -16.84 -14.13
C LEU A 22 -3.02 -16.05 -15.06
N LEU A 23 -3.45 -14.86 -15.49
CA LEU A 23 -2.67 -13.98 -16.38
C LEU A 23 -1.49 -13.30 -15.66
N HIS A 24 -1.69 -12.81 -14.44
CA HIS A 24 -0.73 -12.02 -13.67
C HIS A 24 -0.90 -12.23 -12.16
N VAL A 25 0.20 -12.45 -11.44
CA VAL A 25 0.14 -12.36 -9.97
C VAL A 25 0.19 -10.90 -9.49
N VAL A 26 0.79 -10.03 -10.29
CA VAL A 26 0.94 -8.59 -10.05
C VAL A 26 0.41 -7.85 -11.29
N PRO A 27 -0.89 -7.51 -11.34
CA PRO A 27 -1.50 -6.90 -12.53
C PRO A 27 -1.10 -5.44 -12.80
N SER A 28 -0.46 -4.78 -11.82
CA SER A 28 0.01 -3.41 -11.94
C SER A 28 1.28 -3.20 -11.13
N GLU A 29 2.15 -2.30 -11.59
CA GLU A 29 3.31 -1.89 -10.81
C GLU A 29 2.91 -1.21 -9.48
N PRO A 30 3.81 -1.19 -8.49
CA PRO A 30 3.61 -0.37 -7.29
C PRO A 30 3.38 1.09 -7.66
N THR A 31 2.33 1.70 -7.12
CA THR A 31 1.97 3.08 -7.42
C THR A 31 1.98 3.93 -6.16
N THR A 32 2.32 5.21 -6.33
CA THR A 32 2.11 6.26 -5.33
C THR A 32 1.15 7.28 -5.91
N ARG A 33 0.04 7.52 -5.22
CA ARG A 33 -0.99 8.46 -5.64
C ARG A 33 -0.79 9.79 -4.95
N ILE A 34 -0.80 10.86 -5.74
CA ILE A 34 -0.90 12.23 -5.22
C ILE A 34 -2.39 12.53 -5.11
N VAL A 35 -2.79 13.00 -3.94
CA VAL A 35 -4.15 13.49 -3.68
C VAL A 35 -4.03 15.00 -3.61
N TYR A 36 -4.98 15.70 -4.23
CA TYR A 36 -5.06 17.15 -4.19
C TYR A 36 -6.13 17.57 -3.19
N ASP A 37 -5.87 18.65 -2.45
CA ASP A 37 -6.82 19.17 -1.48
C ASP A 37 -7.95 19.88 -2.22
N ASN A 38 -9.19 19.56 -1.88
CA ASN A 38 -10.32 20.24 -2.49
C ASN A 38 -10.48 21.61 -1.82
N LEU A 39 -10.28 22.70 -2.59
CA LEU A 39 -10.29 24.07 -2.07
C LEU A 39 -11.58 24.41 -1.32
N LYS A 40 -12.71 23.79 -1.70
CA LYS A 40 -14.03 24.03 -1.08
C LYS A 40 -14.12 23.58 0.38
N ASP A 41 -13.41 22.52 0.76
CA ASP A 41 -13.46 21.94 2.12
C ASP A 41 -12.29 22.40 3.01
N ARG A 42 -11.28 23.08 2.44
CA ARG A 42 -10.01 23.36 3.11
C ARG A 42 -10.17 24.17 4.40
N ASN A 43 -11.09 25.12 4.41
CA ASN A 43 -11.34 25.99 5.57
C ASN A 43 -12.31 25.37 6.58
N ALA A 44 -13.02 24.30 6.22
CA ALA A 44 -14.00 23.64 7.09
C ALA A 44 -13.42 22.45 7.85
N ARG A 45 -12.27 21.93 7.43
CA ARG A 45 -11.57 20.80 8.06
C ARG A 45 -10.55 21.26 9.08
N CYS A 46 -10.41 20.51 10.17
CA CYS A 46 -9.41 20.76 11.20
C CYS A 46 -8.05 20.12 10.92
N LEU A 47 -8.00 19.15 9.99
CA LEU A 47 -6.77 18.56 9.50
C LEU A 47 -6.48 19.05 8.08
N SER A 48 -5.26 19.52 7.85
CA SER A 48 -4.74 19.62 6.47
C SER A 48 -4.64 18.23 5.83
N LEU A 49 -4.60 18.20 4.50
CA LEU A 49 -4.45 16.96 3.73
C LEU A 49 -3.24 16.13 4.21
N ASP A 50 -2.09 16.78 4.43
CA ASP A 50 -0.87 16.11 4.89
C ASP A 50 -0.98 15.63 6.33
N GLN A 51 -1.61 16.40 7.22
CA GLN A 51 -1.85 15.95 8.59
C GLN A 51 -2.74 14.71 8.62
N GLU A 52 -3.83 14.69 7.85
CA GLU A 52 -4.70 13.52 7.76
C GLU A 52 -3.93 12.30 7.23
N ARG A 53 -3.20 12.47 6.11
CA ARG A 53 -2.37 11.41 5.51
C ARG A 53 -1.34 10.86 6.49
N HIS A 54 -0.62 11.72 7.22
CA HIS A 54 0.39 11.25 8.17
C HIS A 54 -0.25 10.61 9.40
N LEU A 55 -1.36 11.16 9.90
CA LEU A 55 -2.09 10.61 11.03
C LEU A 55 -2.68 9.24 10.72
N SER A 56 -3.40 9.08 9.60
CA SER A 56 -3.94 7.78 9.17
C SER A 56 -2.83 6.76 8.97
N GLY A 57 -1.73 7.13 8.31
CA GLY A 57 -0.60 6.23 8.07
C GLY A 57 0.11 5.81 9.36
N THR A 58 0.32 6.73 10.30
CA THR A 58 0.92 6.41 11.60
C THR A 58 0.01 5.52 12.42
N LEU A 59 -1.28 5.84 12.55
CA LEU A 59 -2.22 5.02 13.31
C LEU A 59 -2.44 3.64 12.67
N ALA A 60 -2.42 3.53 11.34
CA ALA A 60 -2.47 2.24 10.64
C ALA A 60 -1.24 1.35 10.95
N VAL A 61 -0.06 1.94 11.13
CA VAL A 61 1.11 1.18 11.58
C VAL A 61 0.91 0.68 13.01
N LEU A 62 0.38 1.52 13.90
CA LEU A 62 0.17 1.19 15.32
C LEU A 62 -1.01 0.24 15.56
N SER A 63 -2.01 0.23 14.69
CA SER A 63 -3.19 -0.64 14.81
C SER A 63 -2.88 -2.12 14.64
N CYS A 64 -1.82 -2.47 13.90
CA CYS A 64 -1.42 -3.86 13.80
C CYS A 64 -0.49 -4.20 14.98
N ILE A 65 -1.04 -4.91 15.96
CA ILE A 65 -0.41 -5.21 17.26
C ILE A 65 0.29 -6.59 17.30
N LYS A 66 0.08 -7.43 16.27
CA LYS A 66 0.73 -8.75 16.11
C LYS A 66 1.17 -8.95 14.66
N GLU A 67 2.23 -9.73 14.45
CA GLU A 67 2.67 -10.11 13.10
C GLU A 67 1.84 -11.31 12.60
N ASN A 68 0.68 -11.02 11.99
CA ASN A 68 -0.15 -12.01 11.30
C ASN A 68 -0.75 -11.37 10.05
N THR A 69 -0.53 -12.00 8.89
CA THR A 69 -1.05 -11.54 7.59
C THR A 69 -2.58 -11.54 7.53
N ASP A 70 -3.22 -12.39 8.32
CA ASP A 70 -4.68 -12.51 8.40
C ASP A 70 -5.34 -11.34 9.12
N PHE A 71 -4.58 -10.62 9.95
CA PHE A 71 -5.07 -9.48 10.73
C PHE A 71 -4.49 -8.16 10.24
N THR A 72 -4.39 -8.00 8.92
CA THR A 72 -4.08 -6.71 8.29
C THR A 72 -5.17 -5.70 8.71
N THR A 73 -4.75 -4.56 9.23
CA THR A 73 -5.63 -3.49 9.71
C THR A 73 -5.55 -2.26 8.83
N ALA A 74 -6.66 -1.53 8.73
CA ALA A 74 -6.75 -0.26 8.03
C ALA A 74 -7.34 0.81 8.96
N VAL A 75 -6.93 2.05 8.73
CA VAL A 75 -7.36 3.24 9.47
C VAL A 75 -7.79 4.34 8.50
N ALA A 76 -8.85 5.06 8.85
CA ALA A 76 -9.21 6.35 8.28
C ALA A 76 -9.53 7.35 9.40
N ILE A 77 -9.39 8.64 9.11
CA ILE A 77 -9.73 9.70 10.06
C ILE A 77 -11.00 10.40 9.55
N GLN A 78 -12.06 10.32 10.34
CA GLN A 78 -13.32 10.96 10.06
C GLN A 78 -13.47 12.20 10.94
N GLU A 79 -13.76 13.34 10.32
CA GLU A 79 -14.02 14.60 11.01
C GLU A 79 -15.55 14.76 11.14
N LEU A 80 -16.06 14.75 12.36
CA LEU A 80 -17.50 14.92 12.61
C LEU A 80 -17.89 16.39 12.47
N ARG A 81 -19.03 16.64 11.83
CA ARG A 81 -19.60 17.97 11.71
C ARG A 81 -20.35 18.32 13.00
N THR A 82 -19.96 19.41 13.66
CA THR A 82 -20.69 19.89 14.83
C THR A 82 -21.95 20.62 14.37
N SER A 83 -23.12 20.15 14.81
CA SER A 83 -24.42 20.64 14.31
C SER A 83 -24.87 21.93 14.98
N GLN A 84 -24.28 22.37 16.10
CA GLN A 84 -24.65 23.61 16.79
C GLN A 84 -23.47 24.26 17.52
N THR A 85 -23.60 25.57 17.73
CA THR A 85 -22.66 26.54 18.30
C THR A 85 -21.80 26.04 19.47
N SER A 86 -20.48 26.17 19.30
CA SER A 86 -19.39 26.16 20.31
C SER A 86 -18.58 24.89 20.56
N GLU A 87 -18.94 23.71 20.01
CA GLU A 87 -18.08 22.52 20.13
C GLU A 87 -17.01 22.46 19.02
N GLN A 88 -15.78 22.16 19.42
CA GLN A 88 -14.69 21.89 18.47
C GLN A 88 -15.01 20.61 17.68
N PRO A 89 -14.64 20.53 16.39
CA PRO A 89 -14.82 19.30 15.61
C PRO A 89 -14.13 18.14 16.31
N THR A 90 -14.80 16.99 16.36
CA THR A 90 -14.27 15.76 16.95
C THR A 90 -13.74 14.84 15.86
N LEU A 91 -12.63 14.17 16.15
CA LEU A 91 -12.01 13.21 15.25
C LEU A 91 -12.38 11.79 15.66
N GLN A 92 -12.87 11.00 14.71
CA GLN A 92 -13.04 9.57 14.86
C GLN A 92 -11.99 8.82 14.05
N VAL A 93 -11.27 7.92 14.71
CA VAL A 93 -10.31 7.00 14.09
C VAL A 93 -11.07 5.73 13.74
N LEU A 94 -11.49 5.62 12.48
CA LEU A 94 -12.14 4.42 11.96
C LEU A 94 -11.10 3.31 11.85
N LEU A 95 -11.33 2.17 12.49
CA LEU A 95 -10.42 1.03 12.48
C LEU A 95 -11.14 -0.24 12.00
N ALA A 96 -10.55 -0.93 11.02
CA ALA A 96 -11.01 -2.24 10.57
C ALA A 96 -9.85 -3.25 10.49
N VAL A 97 -10.20 -4.53 10.48
CA VAL A 97 -9.29 -5.67 10.29
C VAL A 97 -9.86 -6.57 9.20
N ASN A 98 -9.02 -7.27 8.43
CA ASN A 98 -9.49 -8.27 7.48
C ASN A 98 -10.38 -9.32 8.17
N LYS A 99 -11.54 -9.62 7.58
CA LYS A 99 -12.54 -10.53 8.16
C LYS A 99 -13.17 -11.43 7.10
N SER A 100 -13.30 -12.71 7.41
CA SER A 100 -14.09 -13.69 6.64
C SER A 100 -15.52 -13.84 7.17
N SER A 101 -15.79 -13.40 8.39
CA SER A 101 -17.12 -13.34 9.00
C SER A 101 -17.24 -12.19 10.00
N SER A 102 -18.47 -11.86 10.41
CA SER A 102 -18.74 -10.82 11.40
C SER A 102 -18.03 -11.07 12.75
N ASN A 103 -17.80 -12.34 13.10
CA ASN A 103 -17.13 -12.75 14.34
C ASN A 103 -15.63 -13.02 14.17
N SER A 104 -15.14 -13.29 12.95
CA SER A 104 -13.71 -13.48 12.69
C SER A 104 -12.92 -12.25 13.14
N ALA A 105 -11.74 -12.44 13.75
CA ALA A 105 -10.87 -11.36 14.22
C ALA A 105 -11.52 -10.34 15.20
N LYS A 106 -12.69 -10.63 15.80
CA LYS A 106 -13.38 -9.71 16.72
C LYS A 106 -12.52 -9.31 17.92
N THR A 107 -11.94 -10.31 18.59
CA THR A 107 -11.05 -10.10 19.75
C THR A 107 -9.79 -9.30 19.36
N TYR A 108 -9.25 -9.54 18.16
CA TYR A 108 -8.13 -8.78 17.64
C TYR A 108 -8.50 -7.31 17.38
N LEU A 109 -9.64 -7.06 16.74
CA LEU A 109 -10.15 -5.71 16.49
C LEU A 109 -10.36 -4.96 17.80
N GLU A 110 -10.93 -5.61 18.82
CA GLU A 110 -11.13 -5.03 20.15
C GLU A 110 -9.80 -4.70 20.84
N ALA A 111 -8.84 -5.63 20.85
CA ALA A 111 -7.52 -5.39 21.43
C ALA A 111 -6.76 -4.26 20.72
N SER A 112 -6.81 -4.22 19.39
CA SER A 112 -6.21 -3.16 18.57
C SER A 112 -6.87 -1.80 18.85
N SER A 113 -8.20 -1.77 18.94
CA SER A 113 -8.96 -0.55 19.23
C SER A 113 -8.65 -0.01 20.62
N GLN A 114 -8.64 -0.89 21.62
CA GLN A 114 -8.28 -0.52 23.00
C GLN A 114 -6.85 0.00 23.07
N GLY A 115 -5.90 -0.65 22.38
CA GLY A 115 -4.51 -0.20 22.32
C GLY A 115 -4.37 1.21 21.74
N LEU A 116 -4.98 1.46 20.58
CA LEU A 116 -5.00 2.81 20.00
C LEU A 116 -5.69 3.82 20.92
N GLN A 117 -6.79 3.44 21.57
CA GLN A 117 -7.52 4.33 22.48
C GLN A 117 -6.66 4.73 23.69
N ARG A 118 -5.78 3.85 24.20
CA ARG A 118 -4.81 4.21 25.25
C ARG A 118 -3.79 5.24 24.75
N VAL A 119 -3.28 5.07 23.53
CA VAL A 119 -2.38 6.06 22.90
C VAL A 119 -3.08 7.41 22.72
N LEU A 120 -4.32 7.44 22.22
CA LEU A 120 -5.10 8.68 22.09
C LEU A 120 -5.37 9.33 23.45
N ARG A 121 -5.64 8.53 24.50
CA ARG A 121 -5.80 9.03 25.87
C ARG A 121 -4.51 9.66 26.39
N ALA A 122 -3.34 9.08 26.13
CA ALA A 122 -2.07 9.71 26.48
C ALA A 122 -1.90 11.05 25.74
N LEU A 123 -2.24 11.10 24.44
CA LEU A 123 -2.19 12.33 23.63
C LEU A 123 -3.15 13.42 24.11
N SER A 124 -4.26 13.07 24.76
CA SER A 124 -5.22 14.05 25.30
C SER A 124 -4.61 14.99 26.34
N ARG A 125 -3.54 14.56 27.02
CA ARG A 125 -2.79 15.36 28.01
C ARG A 125 -1.90 16.42 27.35
N ALA A 126 -1.71 16.38 26.04
CA ALA A 126 -0.82 17.30 25.34
C ALA A 126 -1.33 18.75 25.42
N THR A 127 -0.43 19.67 25.75
CA THR A 127 -0.67 21.12 25.68
C THR A 127 0.09 21.72 24.50
N GLN A 128 0.03 23.04 24.31
CA GLN A 128 0.85 23.68 23.28
C GLN A 128 2.35 23.69 23.66
N ALA A 129 2.65 23.72 24.96
CA ALA A 129 4.02 23.67 25.46
C ALA A 129 4.66 22.30 25.20
N TYR A 130 5.99 22.30 25.07
CA TYR A 130 6.75 21.06 24.97
C TYR A 130 6.95 20.45 26.36
N ASP A 131 6.73 19.14 26.46
CA ASP A 131 6.82 18.31 27.65
C ASP A 131 7.47 16.99 27.23
N ALA A 132 8.78 16.88 27.53
CA ALA A 132 9.57 15.70 27.21
C ALA A 132 9.09 14.45 27.96
N ARG A 133 8.52 14.60 29.17
CA ARG A 133 8.03 13.47 29.96
C ARG A 133 6.76 12.91 29.33
N LEU A 134 5.85 13.77 28.88
CA LEU A 134 4.66 13.32 28.17
C LEU A 134 5.00 12.66 26.83
N GLU A 135 5.96 13.19 26.07
CA GLU A 135 6.43 12.53 24.85
C GLU A 135 6.95 11.12 25.13
N LEU A 136 7.71 10.96 26.23
CA LEU A 136 8.22 9.66 26.68
C LEU A 136 7.08 8.73 27.10
N ASP A 137 6.11 9.21 27.89
CA ASP A 137 4.93 8.43 28.30
C ASP A 137 4.15 7.92 27.07
N ILE A 138 3.95 8.76 26.04
CA ILE A 138 3.30 8.38 24.78
C ILE A 138 4.12 7.31 24.05
N PHE A 139 5.44 7.45 24.03
CA PHE A 139 6.32 6.46 23.43
C PHE A 139 6.25 5.10 24.14
N GLU A 140 6.30 5.08 25.46
CA GLU A 140 6.18 3.87 26.27
C GLU A 140 4.82 3.18 26.04
N GLU A 141 3.72 3.95 25.98
CA GLU A 141 2.39 3.42 25.68
C GLU A 141 2.33 2.79 24.27
N ILE A 142 2.91 3.45 23.27
CA ILE A 142 2.99 2.91 21.90
C ILE A 142 3.77 1.60 21.87
N VAL A 143 4.91 1.53 22.57
CA VAL A 143 5.74 0.32 22.64
C VAL A 143 4.98 -0.80 23.34
N SER A 144 4.29 -0.51 24.45
CA SER A 144 3.45 -1.47 25.16
C SER A 144 2.36 -2.06 24.25
N VAL A 145 1.62 -1.21 23.53
CA VAL A 145 0.56 -1.64 22.58
C VAL A 145 1.11 -2.53 21.47
N CYS A 146 2.33 -2.25 20.98
CA CYS A 146 2.91 -2.92 19.82
C CYS A 146 3.98 -3.98 20.17
N GLN A 147 4.15 -4.30 21.46
CA GLN A 147 5.26 -5.09 21.97
C GLN A 147 5.41 -6.42 21.25
N GLU A 148 4.34 -7.21 21.15
CA GLU A 148 4.37 -8.52 20.50
C GLU A 148 4.85 -8.43 19.04
N ARG A 149 4.39 -7.42 18.29
CA ARG A 149 4.83 -7.18 16.92
C ARG A 149 6.27 -6.71 16.82
N ILE A 150 6.72 -5.84 17.74
CA ILE A 150 8.12 -5.40 17.82
C ILE A 150 9.03 -6.61 18.02
N LEU A 151 8.72 -7.45 19.01
CA LEU A 151 9.50 -8.64 19.34
C LEU A 151 9.48 -9.69 18.23
N SER A 152 8.34 -9.89 17.58
CA SER A 152 8.23 -10.77 16.42
C SER A 152 9.12 -10.31 15.25
N ARG A 153 9.18 -9.00 14.98
CA ARG A 153 10.06 -8.43 13.95
C ARG A 153 11.53 -8.56 14.27
N LEU A 154 11.89 -8.37 15.53
CA LEU A 154 13.24 -8.60 16.04
C LEU A 154 13.59 -10.10 16.15
N ARG A 155 12.65 -10.99 15.82
CA ARG A 155 12.82 -12.45 15.83
C ARG A 155 13.00 -13.05 17.23
N PHE A 156 12.51 -12.36 18.26
CA PHE A 156 12.47 -12.88 19.64
C PHE A 156 11.23 -13.73 19.93
N ALA A 157 10.16 -13.61 19.13
CA ALA A 157 8.99 -14.46 19.28
C ALA A 157 9.23 -15.87 18.70
N LYS A 158 8.72 -16.92 19.36
CA LYS A 158 8.76 -18.31 18.86
C LYS A 158 8.14 -18.38 17.45
N ARG A 159 8.96 -18.69 16.43
CA ARG A 159 8.47 -18.87 15.06
C ARG A 159 7.77 -20.23 14.95
N LYS A 160 6.64 -20.29 14.25
CA LYS A 160 6.04 -21.55 13.75
C LYS A 160 6.78 -22.16 12.53
N ARG A 161 7.93 -21.61 12.10
CA ARG A 161 8.65 -22.02 10.89
C ARG A 161 10.08 -22.45 11.18
N ASN A 162 10.44 -23.65 10.71
CA ASN A 162 11.74 -24.33 10.79
C ASN A 162 12.92 -23.64 10.05
N LYS A 163 12.82 -22.37 9.65
CA LYS A 163 13.94 -21.68 9.00
C LYS A 163 14.78 -20.93 10.02
N GLN A 164 15.96 -21.50 10.33
CA GLN A 164 17.05 -20.86 11.05
C GLN A 164 17.60 -19.71 10.18
N SER A 165 16.94 -18.55 10.18
CA SER A 165 17.59 -17.33 9.68
C SER A 165 18.72 -16.99 10.65
N PRO A 166 19.92 -16.59 10.18
CA PRO A 166 20.98 -16.17 11.09
C PRO A 166 20.45 -15.06 12.01
N PRO A 167 20.83 -15.07 13.30
CA PRO A 167 20.45 -14.03 14.24
C PRO A 167 20.74 -12.65 13.65
N LEU A 168 19.82 -11.70 13.83
CA LEU A 168 20.00 -10.30 13.40
C LEU A 168 21.36 -9.76 13.88
N GLN A 169 21.77 -10.19 15.07
CA GLN A 169 23.04 -9.86 15.72
C GLN A 169 24.27 -10.31 14.92
N ASN A 170 24.27 -11.53 14.35
CA ASN A 170 25.41 -12.03 13.58
C ASN A 170 25.66 -11.14 12.36
N ALA A 171 24.59 -10.80 11.64
CA ALA A 171 24.70 -9.91 10.50
C ALA A 171 25.15 -8.49 10.87
N LEU A 172 24.77 -7.98 12.05
CA LEU A 172 25.26 -6.67 12.55
C LEU A 172 26.73 -6.73 12.99
N ASN A 173 27.17 -7.85 13.58
CA ASN A 173 28.57 -8.11 13.89
C ASN A 173 29.41 -8.16 12.62
N ASP A 174 28.95 -8.88 11.58
CA ASP A 174 29.63 -8.95 10.29
C ASP A 174 29.81 -7.56 9.65
N MET A 175 28.78 -6.70 9.75
CA MET A 175 28.88 -5.29 9.31
C MET A 175 29.97 -4.53 10.06
N CYS A 176 30.05 -4.69 11.38
CA CYS A 176 31.09 -4.05 12.20
C CYS A 176 32.49 -4.56 11.83
N THR A 177 32.67 -5.87 11.70
CA THR A 177 33.95 -6.50 11.33
C THR A 177 34.43 -6.03 9.96
N THR A 178 33.51 -5.93 8.99
CA THR A 178 33.80 -5.44 7.64
C THR A 178 34.31 -3.99 7.64
N LEU A 179 33.89 -3.18 8.61
CA LEU A 179 34.24 -1.76 8.69
C LEU A 179 35.36 -1.47 9.69
N ALA A 180 35.79 -2.45 10.50
CA ALA A 180 36.77 -2.28 11.58
C ALA A 180 38.14 -1.77 11.10
N GLY A 181 38.51 -1.99 9.84
CA GLY A 181 39.75 -1.48 9.23
C GLY A 181 39.66 -0.08 8.63
N ARG A 182 38.53 0.63 8.75
CA ARG A 182 38.33 1.96 8.15
C ARG A 182 38.44 3.05 9.21
N ASN A 183 39.43 3.93 9.06
CA ASN A 183 39.65 5.08 9.95
C ASN A 183 38.78 6.31 9.61
N ASP A 184 37.64 6.10 8.96
CA ASP A 184 36.69 7.17 8.63
C ASP A 184 35.78 7.45 9.82
N THR A 185 35.60 8.72 10.20
CA THR A 185 34.75 9.14 11.33
C THR A 185 33.35 8.59 11.19
N ALA A 186 32.79 8.58 9.97
CA ALA A 186 31.43 8.09 9.75
C ALA A 186 31.32 6.57 9.90
N ALA A 187 32.38 5.82 9.53
CA ALA A 187 32.48 4.39 9.80
C ALA A 187 32.60 4.08 11.30
N LEU A 188 33.40 4.86 12.05
CA LEU A 188 33.53 4.73 13.51
C LEU A 188 32.20 4.99 14.22
N THR A 189 31.50 6.07 13.86
CA THR A 189 30.17 6.38 14.40
C THR A 189 29.18 5.24 14.11
N PHE A 190 29.21 4.67 12.90
CA PHE A 190 28.38 3.52 12.57
C PHE A 190 28.71 2.28 13.40
N ILE A 191 29.99 1.96 13.58
CA ILE A 191 30.41 0.82 14.40
C ILE A 191 29.94 1.01 15.84
N GLN A 192 30.13 2.20 16.43
CA GLN A 192 29.73 2.50 17.80
C GLN A 192 28.22 2.34 18.00
N THR A 193 27.41 2.96 17.14
CA THR A 193 25.95 2.88 17.21
C THR A 193 25.42 1.47 16.93
N THR A 194 26.05 0.73 16.02
CA THR A 194 25.71 -0.68 15.76
C THR A 194 26.03 -1.56 16.97
N ARG A 195 27.16 -1.32 17.65
CA ARG A 195 27.52 -2.01 18.90
C ARG A 195 26.51 -1.72 20.01
N SER A 196 26.09 -0.47 20.20
CA SER A 196 25.02 -0.14 21.17
C SER A 196 23.73 -0.91 20.88
N LEU A 197 23.30 -0.99 19.61
CA LEU A 197 22.15 -1.79 19.22
C LEU A 197 22.34 -3.29 19.49
N ILE A 198 23.51 -3.86 19.19
CA ILE A 198 23.84 -5.26 19.50
C ILE A 198 23.76 -5.51 21.01
N THR A 199 24.35 -4.63 21.82
CA THR A 199 24.31 -4.73 23.29
C THR A 199 22.87 -4.69 23.80
N ALA A 200 22.03 -3.81 23.25
CA ALA A 200 20.62 -3.75 23.63
C ALA A 200 19.87 -5.05 23.26
N LEU A 201 20.11 -5.58 22.05
CA LEU A 201 19.54 -6.87 21.60
C LEU A 201 19.98 -8.03 22.52
N ASP A 202 21.26 -8.10 22.89
CA ASP A 202 21.80 -9.11 23.81
C ASP A 202 21.19 -8.99 25.20
N ASN A 203 21.11 -7.77 25.72
CA ASN A 203 20.51 -7.48 27.01
C ASN A 203 19.03 -7.86 27.05
N TYR A 204 18.31 -7.74 25.94
CA TYR A 204 16.94 -8.24 25.86
C TYR A 204 16.91 -9.78 25.73
N SER A 205 17.73 -10.37 24.87
CA SER A 205 17.78 -11.82 24.65
C SER A 205 18.01 -12.60 25.95
N LYS A 206 18.92 -12.10 26.82
CA LYS A 206 19.30 -12.73 28.10
C LYS A 206 18.23 -12.62 29.19
N HIS A 207 17.48 -11.53 29.23
CA HIS A 207 16.59 -11.23 30.37
C HIS A 207 15.10 -11.23 30.02
N GLN A 208 14.76 -10.95 28.76
CA GLN A 208 13.41 -10.92 28.19
C GLN A 208 12.40 -10.12 29.02
N VAL A 209 12.83 -8.97 29.55
CA VAL A 209 12.01 -8.08 30.39
C VAL A 209 11.31 -7.04 29.53
N GLU A 210 9.98 -6.92 29.68
CA GLU A 210 9.13 -6.01 28.90
C GLU A 210 9.57 -4.53 28.99
N SER A 211 10.00 -4.09 30.18
CA SER A 211 10.46 -2.71 30.41
C SER A 211 11.73 -2.33 29.61
N ARG A 212 12.41 -3.29 28.98
CA ARG A 212 13.59 -3.04 28.13
C ARG A 212 13.25 -2.81 26.66
N VAL A 213 12.02 -3.11 26.23
CA VAL A 213 11.61 -2.93 24.82
C VAL A 213 11.66 -1.48 24.35
N PRO A 214 11.29 -0.46 25.16
CA PRO A 214 11.47 0.94 24.76
C PRO A 214 12.93 1.28 24.41
N GLY A 215 13.89 0.81 25.21
CA GLY A 215 15.33 1.01 24.95
C GLY A 215 15.78 0.39 23.63
N LEU A 216 15.30 -0.82 23.30
CA LEU A 216 15.57 -1.44 21.99
C LEU A 216 15.09 -0.57 20.81
N VAL A 217 13.90 0.01 20.97
CA VAL A 217 13.30 0.84 19.93
C VAL A 217 14.04 2.18 19.78
N GLU A 218 14.53 2.76 20.88
CA GLU A 218 15.39 3.96 20.83
C GLU A 218 16.73 3.70 20.15
N GLU A 219 17.39 2.58 20.46
CA GLU A 219 18.64 2.19 19.80
C GLU A 219 18.44 1.94 18.29
N ALA A 220 17.34 1.28 17.92
CA ALA A 220 16.97 1.11 16.52
C ALA A 220 16.73 2.46 15.82
N ASP A 221 16.04 3.39 16.47
CA ASP A 221 15.77 4.73 15.96
C ASP A 221 17.07 5.54 15.77
N THR A 222 17.97 5.51 16.76
CA THR A 222 19.32 6.11 16.67
C THR A 222 20.12 5.53 15.52
N TRP A 223 20.13 4.21 15.37
CA TRP A 223 20.81 3.54 14.27
C TRP A 223 20.27 3.98 12.90
N THR A 224 18.96 4.16 12.75
CA THR A 224 18.36 4.58 11.46
C THR A 224 18.62 6.04 11.08
N ARG A 225 18.97 6.90 12.05
CA ARG A 225 19.29 8.32 11.81
C ARG A 225 20.67 8.55 11.20
N LEU A 226 21.53 7.54 11.15
CA LEU A 226 22.88 7.62 10.59
C LEU A 226 22.92 7.87 9.07
N GLY A 227 21.75 7.97 8.42
CA GLY A 227 21.61 8.36 7.03
C GLY A 227 21.73 7.20 6.05
N ASP A 228 22.22 7.49 4.85
CA ASP A 228 22.40 6.45 3.84
C ASP A 228 23.65 5.60 4.13
N MET A 229 23.38 4.44 4.71
CA MET A 229 24.39 3.44 5.03
C MET A 229 24.94 2.72 3.79
N SER A 230 24.27 2.85 2.63
CA SER A 230 24.65 2.16 1.39
C SER A 230 26.06 2.52 0.94
N ARG A 231 26.52 3.76 1.20
CA ARG A 231 27.88 4.22 0.86
C ARG A 231 29.00 3.43 1.54
N PHE A 232 28.73 2.83 2.70
CA PHE A 232 29.75 2.06 3.42
C PHE A 232 29.89 0.66 2.83
N PHE A 233 28.79 0.11 2.34
CA PHE A 233 28.71 -1.27 1.84
C PHE A 233 28.82 -1.38 0.31
N SER A 234 28.65 -0.30 -0.44
CA SER A 234 28.84 -0.29 -1.89
C SER A 234 30.30 -0.54 -2.32
N LYS A 235 31.26 -0.30 -1.43
CA LYS A 235 32.70 -0.53 -1.64
C LYS A 235 33.20 -1.84 -1.04
N VAL A 236 32.36 -2.56 -0.30
CA VAL A 236 32.68 -3.92 0.15
C VAL A 236 32.61 -4.77 -1.10
N ARG A 237 33.75 -5.30 -1.57
CA ARG A 237 33.76 -6.23 -2.72
C ARG A 237 32.67 -7.26 -2.46
N PRO A 238 31.74 -7.51 -3.40
CA PRO A 238 30.82 -8.61 -3.23
C PRO A 238 31.69 -9.84 -2.98
N GLY A 239 31.59 -10.41 -1.79
CA GLY A 239 32.08 -11.76 -1.56
C GLY A 239 31.41 -12.69 -2.60
N PRO A 240 31.88 -13.93 -2.73
CA PRO A 240 31.43 -14.84 -3.79
C PRO A 240 29.91 -15.17 -3.78
N SER A 241 29.11 -14.59 -2.88
CA SER A 241 27.68 -14.85 -2.76
C SER A 241 26.85 -13.54 -2.79
N PRO A 242 25.92 -13.38 -3.76
CA PRO A 242 24.89 -12.31 -3.82
C PRO A 242 24.01 -12.20 -2.56
N THR A 243 24.10 -13.16 -1.66
CA THR A 243 23.27 -13.33 -0.46
C THR A 243 23.54 -12.25 0.60
N THR A 244 24.78 -11.74 0.72
CA THR A 244 25.16 -10.82 1.80
C THR A 244 24.50 -9.43 1.67
N ALA A 245 24.47 -8.86 0.46
CA ALA A 245 23.85 -7.55 0.22
C ALA A 245 22.34 -7.56 0.48
N ARG A 246 21.67 -8.64 0.07
CA ARG A 246 20.24 -8.86 0.33
C ARG A 246 19.96 -8.98 1.83
N VAL A 247 20.76 -9.76 2.56
CA VAL A 247 20.64 -9.91 4.03
C VAL A 247 20.80 -8.55 4.72
N TYR A 248 21.73 -7.70 4.28
CA TYR A 248 21.89 -6.35 4.82
C TYR A 248 20.67 -5.45 4.58
N GLN A 249 20.11 -5.46 3.37
CA GLN A 249 18.91 -4.68 3.06
C GLN A 249 17.70 -5.16 3.87
N GLU A 250 17.54 -6.47 4.03
CA GLU A 250 16.48 -7.07 4.85
C GLU A 250 16.60 -6.67 6.33
N ASN A 251 17.81 -6.72 6.91
CA ASN A 251 18.06 -6.32 8.28
C ASN A 251 17.84 -4.82 8.51
N ARG A 252 18.31 -3.98 7.57
CA ARG A 252 18.02 -2.54 7.60
C ARG A 252 16.52 -2.27 7.59
N HIS A 253 15.76 -3.01 6.78
CA HIS A 253 14.30 -2.87 6.74
C HIS A 253 13.63 -3.26 8.06
N ILE A 254 14.11 -4.33 8.71
CA ILE A 254 13.63 -4.75 10.04
C ILE A 254 13.89 -3.63 11.05
N ILE A 255 15.12 -3.11 11.14
CA ILE A 255 15.48 -2.06 12.10
C ILE A 255 14.66 -0.78 11.83
N ARG A 256 14.47 -0.39 10.57
CA ARG A 256 13.58 0.75 10.22
C ARG A 256 12.14 0.55 10.65
N LYS A 257 11.61 -0.68 10.55
CA LYS A 257 10.26 -1.01 11.04
C LYS A 257 10.15 -1.01 12.57
N VAL A 258 11.25 -1.15 13.29
CA VAL A 258 11.28 -1.02 14.76
C VAL A 258 11.44 0.44 15.16
N ALA A 259 12.40 1.15 14.56
CA ALA A 259 12.61 2.59 14.74
C ALA A 259 11.34 3.44 14.52
N GLN A 260 10.48 3.03 13.58
CA GLN A 260 9.27 3.80 13.25
C GLN A 260 8.33 4.02 14.44
N TYR A 261 8.39 3.19 15.50
CA TYR A 261 7.56 3.37 16.70
C TYR A 261 7.98 4.62 17.49
N ARG A 262 9.29 4.92 17.59
CA ARG A 262 9.77 6.19 18.15
C ARG A 262 9.42 7.38 17.26
N THR A 263 9.54 7.21 15.94
CA THR A 263 9.10 8.22 14.96
C THR A 263 7.60 8.51 15.06
N ALA A 264 6.77 7.48 15.26
CA ALA A 264 5.33 7.60 15.45
C ALA A 264 5.00 8.41 16.71
N ALA A 265 5.65 8.12 17.84
CA ALA A 265 5.47 8.85 19.09
C ALA A 265 5.74 10.35 18.92
N ARG A 266 6.89 10.72 18.33
CA ARG A 266 7.25 12.12 18.04
C ARG A 266 6.21 12.81 17.16
N ARG A 267 5.77 12.15 16.08
CA ARG A 267 4.78 12.71 15.14
C ARG A 267 3.44 12.95 15.80
N LEU A 268 2.92 11.95 16.51
CA LEU A 268 1.64 12.05 17.18
C LEU A 268 1.67 13.12 18.26
N TYR A 269 2.73 13.16 19.07
CA TYR A 269 2.88 14.17 20.10
C TYR A 269 2.95 15.59 19.51
N ARG A 270 3.80 15.82 18.49
CA ARG A 270 3.88 17.11 17.78
C ARG A 270 2.55 17.52 17.17
N LEU A 271 1.81 16.58 16.57
CA LEU A 271 0.49 16.85 16.00
C LEU A 271 -0.53 17.20 17.08
N ALA A 272 -0.58 16.46 18.19
CA ALA A 272 -1.51 16.72 19.29
C ALA A 272 -1.26 18.08 19.97
N ARG A 273 0.00 18.53 20.04
CA ARG A 273 0.33 19.90 20.52
C ARG A 273 -0.31 20.99 19.65
N ARG A 274 -0.46 20.77 18.35
CA ARG A 274 -0.93 21.76 17.36
C ARG A 274 -2.42 21.59 17.00
N CYS A 275 -2.95 20.38 17.06
CA CYS A 275 -4.31 20.04 16.67
C CYS A 275 -5.14 19.66 17.90
N LYS A 276 -5.97 20.60 18.39
CA LYS A 276 -6.85 20.34 19.55
C LYS A 276 -7.84 19.18 19.32
N PRO A 277 -8.49 19.05 18.14
CA PRO A 277 -9.37 17.91 17.84
C PRO A 277 -8.75 16.52 18.03
N LEU A 278 -7.42 16.38 17.85
CA LEU A 278 -6.73 15.11 18.09
C LEU A 278 -6.72 14.71 19.56
N ARG A 279 -6.78 15.67 20.48
CA ARG A 279 -6.78 15.41 21.94
C ARG A 279 -8.09 14.79 22.42
N THR A 280 -9.16 14.99 21.67
CA THR A 280 -10.48 14.44 21.93
C THR A 280 -10.83 13.30 20.98
N ALA A 281 -9.84 12.79 20.21
CA ALA A 281 -10.09 11.76 19.24
C ALA A 281 -10.45 10.42 19.91
N THR A 282 -11.38 9.70 19.30
CA THR A 282 -11.80 8.37 19.75
C THR A 282 -11.59 7.33 18.67
N VAL A 283 -11.40 6.07 19.06
CA VAL A 283 -11.33 4.96 18.12
C VAL A 283 -12.72 4.38 17.90
N GLU A 284 -13.15 4.33 16.64
CA GLU A 284 -14.40 3.70 16.23
C GLU A 284 -14.10 2.42 15.44
N PRO A 285 -14.20 1.23 16.07
CA PRO A 285 -14.05 -0.03 15.37
C PRO A 285 -15.22 -0.27 14.40
N VAL A 286 -14.90 -0.37 13.12
CA VAL A 286 -15.87 -0.65 12.06
C VAL A 286 -16.38 -2.08 12.18
N ARG A 287 -17.69 -2.22 12.41
CA ARG A 287 -18.38 -3.51 12.53
C ARG A 287 -19.48 -3.60 11.47
N LEU A 288 -19.22 -4.35 10.42
CA LEU A 288 -20.26 -4.73 9.47
C LEU A 288 -21.09 -5.90 10.05
N GLY A 289 -22.40 -5.92 9.77
CA GLY A 289 -23.30 -6.99 10.18
C GLY A 289 -23.03 -8.31 9.43
N PRO A 290 -23.62 -9.43 9.87
CA PRO A 290 -23.47 -10.74 9.23
C PRO A 290 -23.77 -10.74 7.73
N GLU A 291 -24.73 -9.94 7.30
CA GLU A 291 -25.16 -9.78 5.91
C GLU A 291 -24.04 -9.32 4.97
N ALA A 292 -23.06 -8.56 5.48
CA ALA A 292 -21.90 -8.13 4.73
C ALA A 292 -20.95 -9.29 4.38
N PHE A 293 -21.08 -10.43 5.06
CA PHE A 293 -20.23 -11.61 4.92
C PHE A 293 -20.96 -12.83 4.34
N THR A 294 -22.23 -12.67 3.93
CA THR A 294 -22.99 -13.70 3.23
C THR A 294 -22.28 -14.13 1.95
N GLN A 295 -22.39 -15.43 1.60
CA GLN A 295 -21.89 -15.95 0.33
C GLN A 295 -22.97 -15.90 -0.75
N PRO A 296 -22.58 -15.72 -2.02
CA PRO A 296 -23.52 -15.99 -3.10
C PRO A 296 -23.92 -17.47 -3.08
N ASP A 297 -25.18 -17.76 -3.39
CA ASP A 297 -25.62 -19.12 -3.65
C ASP A 297 -24.94 -19.64 -4.93
N THR A 298 -24.09 -20.64 -4.76
CA THR A 298 -23.34 -21.30 -5.84
C THR A 298 -23.88 -22.70 -6.11
N THR A 299 -25.07 -23.04 -5.64
CA THR A 299 -25.68 -24.36 -5.88
C THR A 299 -25.83 -24.61 -7.38
N GLY A 300 -25.19 -25.66 -7.89
CA GLY A 300 -25.16 -26.00 -9.32
C GLY A 300 -24.29 -25.09 -10.20
N TYR A 301 -23.52 -24.17 -9.62
CA TYR A 301 -22.56 -23.36 -10.37
C TYR A 301 -21.21 -24.09 -10.54
N ALA A 302 -20.74 -24.17 -11.78
CA ALA A 302 -19.42 -24.68 -12.13
C ALA A 302 -18.62 -23.60 -12.87
N PRO A 303 -17.47 -23.15 -12.35
CA PRO A 303 -16.61 -22.19 -13.05
C PRO A 303 -16.11 -22.77 -14.39
N SER A 304 -16.12 -21.96 -15.44
CA SER A 304 -15.58 -22.33 -16.75
C SER A 304 -14.71 -21.22 -17.30
N LEU A 305 -13.44 -21.53 -17.54
CA LEU A 305 -12.51 -20.61 -18.19
C LEU A 305 -12.97 -20.27 -19.61
N ALA A 306 -13.55 -21.24 -20.32
CA ALA A 306 -14.06 -21.04 -21.67
C ALA A 306 -15.20 -20.02 -21.69
N ASP A 307 -16.19 -20.19 -20.81
CA ASP A 307 -17.34 -19.29 -20.69
C ASP A 307 -16.91 -17.88 -20.27
N THR A 308 -15.93 -17.80 -19.37
CA THR A 308 -15.38 -16.52 -18.89
C THR A 308 -14.69 -15.77 -20.02
N LEU A 309 -13.89 -16.45 -20.83
CA LEU A 309 -13.23 -15.85 -21.99
C LEU A 309 -14.21 -15.50 -23.11
N GLU A 310 -15.27 -16.28 -23.27
CA GLU A 310 -16.36 -15.99 -24.21
C GLU A 310 -17.11 -14.72 -23.82
N ARG A 311 -17.34 -14.49 -22.52
CA ARG A 311 -17.92 -13.22 -22.04
C ARG A 311 -17.04 -12.02 -22.39
N LEU A 312 -15.72 -12.18 -22.38
CA LEU A 312 -14.75 -11.10 -22.56
C LEU A 312 -14.37 -10.83 -24.01
N THR A 313 -14.38 -11.86 -24.85
CA THR A 313 -13.89 -11.77 -26.22
C THR A 313 -15.00 -12.12 -27.19
N SER A 314 -15.30 -11.19 -28.11
CA SER A 314 -16.25 -11.44 -29.20
C SER A 314 -15.75 -12.52 -30.19
N LYS A 315 -14.47 -12.89 -30.11
CA LYS A 315 -13.82 -13.87 -30.98
C LYS A 315 -13.83 -15.27 -30.34
N ARG A 316 -14.94 -16.00 -30.54
CA ARG A 316 -15.12 -17.41 -30.16
C ARG A 316 -14.24 -18.36 -30.98
N SER A 317 -12.92 -18.34 -30.77
CA SER A 317 -12.05 -19.35 -31.39
C SER A 317 -11.48 -20.28 -30.31
N PRO A 318 -11.74 -21.61 -30.38
CA PRO A 318 -11.04 -22.61 -29.58
C PRO A 318 -9.51 -22.51 -29.68
N ALA A 319 -8.99 -21.94 -30.78
CA ALA A 319 -7.57 -21.65 -30.94
C ALA A 319 -7.08 -20.57 -29.95
N HIS A 320 -7.89 -19.55 -29.64
CA HIS A 320 -7.53 -18.52 -28.66
C HIS A 320 -7.45 -19.10 -27.25
N LEU A 321 -8.43 -19.92 -26.84
CA LEU A 321 -8.39 -20.61 -25.55
C LEU A 321 -7.14 -21.48 -25.43
N THR A 322 -6.81 -22.23 -26.48
CA THR A 322 -5.62 -23.07 -26.53
C THR A 322 -4.34 -22.25 -26.41
N ALA A 323 -4.26 -21.12 -27.12
CA ALA A 323 -3.13 -20.19 -27.06
C ALA A 323 -2.97 -19.56 -25.67
N ILE A 324 -4.06 -19.07 -25.05
CA ILE A 324 -4.05 -18.51 -23.70
C ILE A 324 -3.57 -19.56 -22.70
N CYS A 325 -4.13 -20.77 -22.74
CA CYS A 325 -3.69 -21.86 -21.87
C CYS A 325 -2.21 -22.20 -22.09
N LYS A 326 -1.73 -22.19 -23.34
CA LYS A 326 -0.31 -22.45 -23.64
C LYS A 326 0.60 -21.38 -23.06
N TYR A 327 0.27 -20.10 -23.20
CA TYR A 327 1.13 -18.97 -22.83
C TYR A 327 1.00 -18.55 -21.36
N ALA A 328 -0.15 -18.81 -20.71
CA ALA A 328 -0.38 -18.53 -19.29
C ALA A 328 0.05 -19.68 -18.37
N LYS A 329 0.44 -20.84 -18.93
CA LYS A 329 0.80 -22.04 -18.15
C LYS A 329 1.89 -21.76 -17.12
N ARG A 330 1.60 -22.08 -15.86
CA ARG A 330 2.59 -22.11 -14.77
C ARG A 330 3.23 -23.49 -14.72
N LYS A 331 4.43 -23.60 -14.12
CA LYS A 331 5.06 -24.90 -13.90
C LYS A 331 4.07 -25.82 -13.15
N ASN A 332 3.85 -27.02 -13.69
CA ASN A 332 3.10 -28.13 -13.07
C ASN A 332 1.60 -27.91 -12.79
N THR A 333 0.93 -26.94 -13.42
CA THR A 333 -0.54 -26.76 -13.27
C THR A 333 -1.23 -26.57 -14.61
N ASN A 334 -2.43 -27.16 -14.74
CA ASN A 334 -3.32 -26.94 -15.87
C ASN A 334 -4.06 -25.61 -15.66
N PRO A 335 -3.98 -24.65 -16.61
CA PRO A 335 -4.66 -23.35 -16.51
C PRO A 335 -6.16 -23.41 -16.22
N LYS A 336 -6.86 -24.43 -16.75
CA LYS A 336 -8.29 -24.60 -16.51
C LYS A 336 -8.57 -24.96 -15.05
N ASP A 337 -7.78 -25.88 -14.50
CA ASP A 337 -7.94 -26.36 -13.13
C ASP A 337 -7.51 -25.29 -12.13
N ASP A 338 -6.44 -24.51 -12.44
CA ASP A 338 -6.02 -23.34 -11.66
C ASP A 338 -7.10 -22.25 -11.64
N PHE A 339 -7.77 -22.01 -12.78
CA PHE A 339 -8.89 -21.08 -12.87
C PHE A 339 -10.09 -21.55 -12.02
N VAL A 340 -10.49 -22.83 -12.12
CA VAL A 340 -11.62 -23.39 -11.38
C VAL A 340 -11.36 -23.32 -9.87
N SER A 341 -10.23 -23.85 -9.42
CA SER A 341 -9.85 -23.85 -8.00
C SER A 341 -9.72 -22.44 -7.45
N THR A 342 -9.14 -21.49 -8.20
CA THR A 342 -9.04 -20.10 -7.77
C THR A 342 -10.41 -19.42 -7.69
N THR A 343 -11.30 -19.70 -8.63
CA THR A 343 -12.67 -19.14 -8.61
C THR A 343 -13.44 -19.66 -7.41
N GLN A 344 -13.38 -20.97 -7.15
CA GLN A 344 -14.01 -21.60 -5.98
C GLN A 344 -13.46 -21.00 -4.68
N ARG A 345 -12.13 -20.89 -4.55
CA ARG A 345 -11.49 -20.25 -3.38
C ARG A 345 -11.95 -18.82 -3.14
N THR A 346 -12.15 -18.06 -4.21
CA THR A 346 -12.64 -16.67 -4.10
C THR A 346 -14.09 -16.61 -3.61
N LEU A 347 -14.89 -17.64 -3.91
CA LEU A 347 -16.29 -17.79 -3.48
C LEU A 347 -16.44 -18.52 -2.12
N GLU A 348 -15.37 -19.12 -1.60
CA GLU A 348 -15.40 -19.81 -0.32
C GLU A 348 -15.63 -18.86 0.86
N THR A 349 -16.15 -19.44 1.94
CA THR A 349 -16.34 -18.75 3.24
C THR A 349 -15.03 -18.22 3.81
N SER A 350 -13.89 -18.86 3.48
CA SER A 350 -12.53 -18.49 3.89
C SER A 350 -12.04 -17.16 3.31
N SER A 351 -12.61 -16.71 2.17
CA SER A 351 -12.28 -15.44 1.54
C SER A 351 -12.60 -14.24 2.44
N LYS A 352 -11.81 -13.18 2.33
CA LYS A 352 -11.83 -12.07 3.30
C LYS A 352 -12.32 -10.79 2.65
N VAL A 353 -13.17 -10.08 3.39
CA VAL A 353 -13.38 -8.65 3.15
C VAL A 353 -12.19 -7.92 3.79
N HIS A 354 -11.40 -7.26 2.95
CA HIS A 354 -10.25 -6.51 3.43
C HIS A 354 -10.67 -5.30 4.29
N ALA A 355 -9.81 -4.92 5.23
CA ALA A 355 -10.05 -3.81 6.16
C ALA A 355 -10.38 -2.49 5.44
N GLU A 356 -9.68 -2.19 4.33
CA GLU A 356 -9.95 -0.99 3.53
C GLU A 356 -11.37 -0.99 2.93
N VAL A 357 -11.83 -2.16 2.48
CA VAL A 357 -13.17 -2.34 1.91
C VAL A 357 -14.24 -2.20 3.00
N GLN A 358 -13.97 -2.68 4.21
CA GLN A 358 -14.89 -2.52 5.35
C GLN A 358 -15.07 -1.05 5.73
N ILE A 359 -13.97 -0.28 5.81
CA ILE A 359 -14.05 1.17 6.08
C ILE A 359 -14.83 1.88 4.96
N LEU A 360 -14.53 1.58 3.69
CA LEU A 360 -15.26 2.17 2.57
C LEU A 360 -16.77 1.86 2.66
N THR A 361 -17.12 0.61 2.96
CA THR A 361 -18.51 0.17 3.10
C THR A 361 -19.22 0.93 4.22
N HIS A 362 -18.57 1.08 5.37
CA HIS A 362 -19.10 1.87 6.49
C HIS A 362 -19.32 3.32 6.10
N LEU A 363 -18.32 3.96 5.48
CA LEU A 363 -18.39 5.36 5.06
C LEU A 363 -19.53 5.62 4.07
N ARG A 364 -19.79 4.69 3.14
CA ARG A 364 -20.91 4.81 2.20
C ARG A 364 -22.28 4.66 2.86
N SER A 365 -22.34 4.08 4.05
CA SER A 365 -23.58 3.95 4.85
C SER A 365 -23.80 5.11 5.81
N VAL A 366 -22.78 5.96 6.04
CA VAL A 366 -22.89 7.12 6.94
C VAL A 366 -23.43 8.33 6.15
N PRO A 367 -24.45 9.04 6.67
CA PRO A 367 -24.96 10.27 6.06
C PRO A 367 -23.89 11.37 5.92
N THR A 368 -23.84 12.03 4.76
CA THR A 368 -22.81 13.03 4.41
C THR A 368 -22.93 14.36 5.16
N ASP A 369 -24.07 14.59 5.81
CA ASP A 369 -24.35 15.74 6.66
C ASP A 369 -23.75 15.61 8.06
N GLN A 370 -23.46 14.38 8.52
CA GLN A 370 -22.94 14.11 9.86
C GLN A 370 -21.41 14.20 9.96
N ALA A 371 -20.70 13.93 8.87
CA ALA A 371 -19.25 13.88 8.87
C ALA A 371 -18.65 14.19 7.50
N PHE A 372 -17.42 14.70 7.51
CA PHE A 372 -16.64 14.81 6.29
C PHE A 372 -16.15 13.43 5.85
N MET A 373 -16.25 13.15 4.54
CA MET A 373 -15.64 11.96 3.95
C MET A 373 -14.13 12.00 4.19
N PRO A 374 -13.52 10.95 4.77
CA PRO A 374 -12.08 10.84 4.87
C PRO A 374 -11.43 10.96 3.50
N ARG A 375 -10.31 11.68 3.44
CA ARG A 375 -9.50 11.81 2.22
C ARG A 375 -8.60 10.60 2.05
N PHE A 376 -8.21 9.94 3.15
CA PHE A 376 -7.34 8.77 3.13
C PHE A 376 -7.89 7.57 3.90
N VAL A 377 -7.66 6.39 3.33
CA VAL A 377 -7.63 5.11 4.05
C VAL A 377 -6.21 4.58 3.92
N GLN A 378 -5.65 4.06 5.01
CA GLN A 378 -4.32 3.45 4.98
C GLN A 378 -4.29 2.20 5.82
N SER A 379 -3.60 1.17 5.34
CA SER A 379 -3.30 -0.02 6.11
C SER A 379 -1.85 -0.04 6.59
N ASN A 380 -1.55 -1.00 7.46
CA ASN A 380 -0.18 -1.29 7.89
C ASN A 380 0.70 -1.86 6.75
N LYS A 381 0.11 -2.06 5.57
CA LYS A 381 0.73 -2.47 4.30
C LYS A 381 0.33 -1.46 3.21
N LYS A 382 0.99 -1.53 2.05
CA LYS A 382 0.48 -0.86 0.85
C LYS A 382 -0.83 -1.54 0.42
N ALA A 383 -1.70 -0.82 -0.29
CA ALA A 383 -2.94 -1.40 -0.81
C ALA A 383 -2.65 -2.57 -1.77
N CYS A 384 -3.50 -3.60 -1.73
CA CYS A 384 -3.50 -4.59 -2.81
C CYS A 384 -4.11 -4.04 -4.09
N PHE A 385 -3.93 -4.75 -5.20
CA PHE A 385 -4.51 -4.37 -6.49
C PHE A 385 -6.02 -4.14 -6.39
N LEU A 386 -6.77 -5.06 -5.77
CA LEU A 386 -8.24 -5.00 -5.71
C LEU A 386 -8.74 -3.86 -4.82
N CYS A 387 -8.17 -3.67 -3.63
CA CYS A 387 -8.49 -2.52 -2.78
C CYS A 387 -8.19 -1.21 -3.52
N ASN A 388 -7.05 -1.12 -4.21
CA ASN A 388 -6.67 0.08 -4.95
C ASN A 388 -7.65 0.37 -6.10
N GLN A 389 -8.02 -0.62 -6.90
CA GLN A 389 -9.01 -0.45 -7.99
C GLN A 389 -10.36 -0.01 -7.45
N LEU A 390 -10.85 -0.65 -6.37
CA LEU A 390 -12.13 -0.32 -5.76
C LEU A 390 -12.18 1.13 -5.25
N LEU A 391 -11.13 1.59 -4.54
CA LEU A 391 -11.07 2.95 -4.01
C LEU A 391 -10.84 4.00 -5.12
N ILE A 392 -10.16 3.65 -6.22
CA ILE A 392 -10.07 4.52 -7.40
C ILE A 392 -11.46 4.73 -8.02
N LEU A 393 -12.22 3.66 -8.22
CA LEU A 393 -13.58 3.72 -8.78
C LEU A 393 -14.54 4.50 -7.86
N ASN A 394 -14.36 4.42 -6.55
CA ASN A 394 -15.16 5.21 -5.61
C ASN A 394 -14.76 6.70 -5.56
N GLY A 395 -13.54 7.05 -5.97
CA GLY A 395 -13.00 8.40 -5.92
C GLY A 395 -12.30 8.74 -4.59
N LEU A 396 -13.05 8.72 -3.48
CA LEU A 396 -12.56 8.94 -2.11
C LEU A 396 -13.11 7.90 -1.14
N PRO A 397 -12.42 7.53 -0.05
CA PRO A 397 -11.06 7.92 0.30
C PRO A 397 -10.03 7.37 -0.70
N ALA A 398 -8.89 8.03 -0.79
CA ALA A 398 -7.78 7.59 -1.62
C ALA A 398 -6.79 6.71 -0.84
N MET A 399 -6.10 5.83 -1.57
CA MET A 399 -4.93 5.09 -1.06
C MET A 399 -3.65 5.80 -1.53
N PRO A 400 -2.75 6.24 -0.62
CA PRO A 400 -1.50 6.88 -1.03
C PRO A 400 -0.56 5.95 -1.80
N LYS A 401 -0.58 4.64 -1.49
CA LYS A 401 0.35 3.67 -2.07
C LYS A 401 -0.34 2.33 -2.30
N SER A 402 -0.03 1.70 -3.43
CA SER A 402 -0.40 0.32 -3.76
C SER A 402 0.85 -0.50 -4.08
N HIS A 403 0.84 -1.78 -3.72
CA HIS A 403 1.87 -2.72 -4.15
C HIS A 403 1.48 -3.46 -5.44
N GLY A 404 0.20 -3.41 -5.85
CA GLY A 404 -0.24 -3.97 -7.14
C GLY A 404 -0.34 -5.49 -7.24
N ARG A 405 -0.14 -6.23 -6.13
CA ARG A 405 -0.36 -7.69 -6.09
C ARG A 405 -1.84 -8.01 -5.94
N LEU A 406 -2.29 -9.02 -6.65
CA LEU A 406 -3.65 -9.56 -6.62
C LEU A 406 -3.76 -10.65 -5.54
N TYR A 407 -4.81 -10.59 -4.72
CA TYR A 407 -5.14 -11.64 -3.76
C TYR A 407 -6.43 -12.34 -4.17
N THR A 408 -6.40 -13.66 -4.22
CA THR A 408 -7.53 -14.49 -4.63
C THR A 408 -8.51 -14.76 -3.49
N GLY A 409 -8.06 -14.73 -2.24
CA GLY A 409 -8.93 -14.79 -1.05
C GLY A 409 -9.59 -13.44 -0.70
N TRP A 410 -9.99 -12.65 -1.70
CA TRP A 410 -10.54 -11.30 -1.53
C TRP A 410 -11.98 -11.23 -2.03
N ARG A 411 -12.86 -10.50 -1.33
CA ARG A 411 -14.23 -10.26 -1.79
C ARG A 411 -14.80 -8.88 -1.37
N ILE A 412 -15.88 -8.49 -2.04
CA ILE A 412 -16.70 -7.31 -1.71
C ILE A 412 -17.87 -7.74 -0.81
N PRO A 413 -18.28 -6.92 0.18
CA PRO A 413 -19.50 -7.15 0.95
C PRO A 413 -20.76 -7.19 0.09
N MET A 414 -21.65 -8.16 0.36
CA MET A 414 -22.94 -8.30 -0.32
C MET A 414 -24.00 -7.34 0.24
N LEU A 415 -23.74 -6.04 0.13
CA LEU A 415 -24.63 -4.99 0.61
C LEU A 415 -25.13 -4.13 -0.56
N PRO A 416 -26.39 -3.65 -0.53
CA PRO A 416 -26.93 -2.77 -1.58
C PRO A 416 -26.06 -1.54 -1.85
N VAL A 417 -25.47 -0.97 -0.80
CA VAL A 417 -24.59 0.21 -0.89
C VAL A 417 -23.33 -0.01 -1.75
N MET A 418 -22.94 -1.28 -1.96
CA MET A 418 -21.76 -1.70 -2.72
C MET A 418 -22.09 -2.16 -4.14
N GLU A 419 -23.36 -2.38 -4.48
CA GLU A 419 -23.76 -3.07 -5.71
C GLU A 419 -23.30 -2.33 -6.97
N SER A 420 -23.53 -1.02 -7.05
CA SER A 420 -23.11 -0.22 -8.19
C SER A 420 -21.60 -0.22 -8.38
N LEU A 421 -20.85 -0.15 -7.27
CA LEU A 421 -19.40 -0.14 -7.27
C LEU A 421 -18.83 -1.50 -7.64
N GLN A 422 -19.47 -2.59 -7.22
CA GLN A 422 -19.11 -3.95 -7.62
C GLN A 422 -19.28 -4.15 -9.13
N ARG A 423 -20.37 -3.66 -9.73
CA ARG A 423 -20.55 -3.73 -11.20
C ARG A 423 -19.48 -2.94 -11.94
N GLN A 424 -19.12 -1.75 -11.45
CA GLN A 424 -18.02 -0.96 -12.01
C GLN A 424 -16.66 -1.66 -11.86
N LEU A 425 -16.41 -2.29 -10.71
CA LEU A 425 -15.19 -3.08 -10.52
C LEU A 425 -15.15 -4.23 -11.50
N ASN A 426 -16.23 -4.99 -11.66
CA ASN A 426 -16.29 -6.08 -12.64
C ASN A 426 -15.92 -5.56 -14.03
N ALA A 427 -16.58 -4.50 -14.51
CA ALA A 427 -16.27 -3.92 -15.83
C ALA A 427 -14.78 -3.51 -15.96
N SER A 428 -14.21 -2.92 -14.92
CA SER A 428 -12.79 -2.53 -14.88
C SER A 428 -11.85 -3.75 -14.92
N LEU A 429 -12.14 -4.81 -14.15
CA LEU A 429 -11.36 -6.05 -14.17
C LEU A 429 -11.48 -6.78 -15.50
N GLU A 430 -12.65 -6.78 -16.13
CA GLU A 430 -12.88 -7.34 -17.46
C GLU A 430 -12.11 -6.57 -18.54
N GLN A 431 -12.08 -5.24 -18.47
CA GLN A 431 -11.26 -4.41 -19.36
C GLN A 431 -9.77 -4.72 -19.18
N LYS A 432 -9.30 -4.83 -17.93
CA LYS A 432 -7.90 -5.19 -17.63
C LYS A 432 -7.56 -6.58 -18.16
N SER A 433 -8.44 -7.56 -17.97
CA SER A 433 -8.29 -8.92 -18.49
C SER A 433 -8.17 -8.93 -20.01
N ARG A 434 -9.01 -8.17 -20.73
CA ARG A 434 -8.93 -8.05 -22.19
C ARG A 434 -7.56 -7.54 -22.64
N GLN A 435 -7.10 -6.42 -22.06
CA GLN A 435 -5.77 -5.87 -22.36
C GLN A 435 -4.65 -6.86 -22.07
N SER A 436 -4.73 -7.56 -20.94
CA SER A 436 -3.78 -8.59 -20.54
C SER A 436 -3.75 -9.79 -21.49
N ILE A 437 -4.91 -10.24 -21.98
CA ILE A 437 -5.03 -11.31 -22.97
C ILE A 437 -4.41 -10.88 -24.30
N ASP A 438 -4.74 -9.67 -24.79
CA ASP A 438 -4.20 -9.16 -26.04
C ASP A 438 -2.68 -9.07 -25.99
N LEU A 439 -2.12 -8.58 -24.88
CA LEU A 439 -0.68 -8.54 -24.64
C LEU A 439 -0.04 -9.93 -24.55
N LEU A 440 -0.68 -10.87 -23.84
CA LEU A 440 -0.23 -12.26 -23.73
C LEU A 440 -0.14 -12.93 -25.11
N LEU A 441 -1.18 -12.75 -25.94
CA LEU A 441 -1.24 -13.33 -27.28
C LEU A 441 -0.23 -12.68 -28.22
N LEU A 442 -0.04 -11.36 -28.13
CA LEU A 442 0.95 -10.62 -28.93
C LEU A 442 2.38 -11.04 -28.57
N LYS A 443 2.71 -11.11 -27.28
CA LYS A 443 4.05 -11.47 -26.80
C LYS A 443 4.32 -12.97 -26.78
N LYS A 444 3.27 -13.80 -26.87
CA LYS A 444 3.34 -15.27 -26.79
C LYS A 444 4.03 -15.77 -25.52
N GLN A 445 3.97 -14.98 -24.45
CA GLN A 445 4.56 -15.29 -23.15
C GLN A 445 3.84 -14.49 -22.06
N LYS A 446 3.83 -15.05 -20.85
CA LYS A 446 3.31 -14.37 -19.67
C LYS A 446 4.16 -13.14 -19.33
N ILE A 447 3.49 -12.04 -18.99
CA ILE A 447 4.13 -10.82 -18.51
C ILE A 447 3.98 -10.82 -17.00
N ASP A 448 5.02 -11.21 -16.29
CA ASP A 448 5.07 -11.15 -14.83
C ASP A 448 5.88 -9.93 -14.39
N LEU A 449 5.23 -9.03 -13.65
CA LEU A 449 5.93 -7.96 -12.94
C LEU A 449 6.62 -8.52 -11.70
N GLU A 450 7.69 -7.85 -11.28
CA GLU A 450 8.44 -8.24 -10.08
C GLU A 450 7.54 -8.26 -8.84
N TYR A 451 7.78 -9.23 -7.96
CA TYR A 451 7.02 -9.36 -6.73
C TYR A 451 7.29 -8.15 -5.80
N PRO A 452 6.24 -7.40 -5.44
CA PRO A 452 6.43 -6.12 -4.78
C PRO A 452 6.65 -6.27 -3.27
N TYR A 453 7.45 -5.36 -2.68
CA TYR A 453 7.48 -5.20 -1.23
C TYR A 453 6.19 -4.57 -0.71
N GLU A 454 5.39 -5.38 0.00
CA GLU A 454 4.06 -5.01 0.53
C GLU A 454 4.12 -4.04 1.72
N SER A 455 5.17 -4.09 2.53
CA SER A 455 5.29 -3.24 3.74
C SER A 455 6.44 -2.26 3.62
N SER A 456 6.17 -0.98 3.90
CA SER A 456 7.17 0.08 4.05
C SER A 456 7.16 0.62 5.47
N ALA A 457 8.33 0.91 6.04
CA ALA A 457 8.42 1.71 7.27
C ALA A 457 7.96 3.15 7.01
N LEU A 458 7.55 3.87 8.07
CA LEU A 458 7.31 5.32 7.97
C LEU A 458 8.57 6.02 7.44
N SER A 459 8.45 6.86 6.41
CA SER A 459 9.59 7.58 5.84
C SER A 459 10.09 8.63 6.82
N ILE A 460 11.38 8.60 7.17
CA ILE A 460 12.03 9.60 8.05
C ILE A 460 12.10 10.98 7.37
N SER A 461 12.18 11.01 6.03
CA SER A 461 12.34 12.26 5.24
C SER A 461 11.19 13.25 5.41
N ASP A 462 9.98 12.77 5.76
CA ASP A 462 8.82 13.64 5.96
C ASP A 462 8.82 14.32 7.35
N ALA A 463 9.69 13.90 8.27
CA ALA A 463 9.82 14.54 9.59
C ALA A 463 10.64 15.84 9.54
N ALA A 464 11.66 15.90 8.67
CA ALA A 464 12.55 17.04 8.51
C ALA A 464 11.86 18.25 7.85
N ALA A 465 10.88 18.02 6.96
CA ALA A 465 10.11 19.10 6.33
C ALA A 465 9.27 19.92 7.32
N SER A 466 9.00 19.40 8.53
CA SER A 466 8.34 20.13 9.63
C SER A 466 9.32 20.72 10.66
N GLU A 467 10.64 20.50 10.53
CA GLU A 467 11.66 21.07 11.43
C GLU A 467 12.05 22.51 11.04
N VAL A 468 11.75 22.97 9.82
CA VAL A 468 12.23 24.26 9.28
C VAL A 468 11.43 25.49 9.77
N MET A 469 10.50 25.34 10.72
CA MET A 469 9.70 26.48 11.25
C MET A 469 9.82 26.74 12.76
N GLU A 470 10.79 26.16 13.45
CA GLU A 470 11.14 26.64 14.80
C GLU A 470 12.10 27.84 14.68
N VAL A 471 11.54 29.04 14.52
CA VAL A 471 12.25 30.27 14.87
C VAL A 471 12.38 30.29 16.39
N VAL A 472 13.52 29.82 16.89
CA VAL A 472 13.94 30.02 18.28
C VAL A 472 14.24 31.52 18.45
N PRO A 473 13.61 32.24 19.39
CA PRO A 473 14.01 33.62 19.68
C PRO A 473 15.41 33.61 20.33
N ASN A 474 16.30 34.41 19.74
CA ASN A 474 17.66 34.72 20.20
C ASN A 474 17.72 34.92 21.72
N ILE A 475 18.57 34.14 22.40
CA ILE A 475 19.10 34.48 23.71
C ILE A 475 20.52 35.05 23.48
N PRO A 476 20.84 36.28 23.93
CA PRO A 476 22.16 36.86 23.75
C PRO A 476 23.22 36.10 24.54
N ALA A 477 24.38 35.93 23.90
CA ALA A 477 25.59 35.38 24.48
C ALA A 477 26.02 36.15 25.75
N ALA A 478 26.27 35.41 26.83
CA ALA A 478 27.08 35.87 27.95
C ALA A 478 28.33 34.99 28.04
N ILE A 479 29.46 35.65 27.82
CA ILE A 479 30.83 35.20 27.94
C ILE A 479 31.14 34.82 29.40
N GLY A 480 31.88 33.73 29.61
CA GLY A 480 32.41 33.37 30.92
C GLY A 480 33.39 32.20 30.86
N LEU A 481 34.68 32.55 30.82
CA LEU A 481 35.88 31.70 30.81
C LEU A 481 35.94 30.65 31.93
N LEU A 482 36.64 29.53 31.65
CA LEU A 482 37.78 28.92 32.39
C LEU A 482 37.93 27.46 31.90
N GLN A 483 38.89 27.15 31.03
CA GLN A 483 40.29 26.72 31.29
C GLN A 483 40.47 25.24 31.68
N GLU A 484 41.53 24.70 31.09
CA GLU A 484 41.96 23.30 30.90
C GLU A 484 42.35 22.54 32.18
N SER A 485 42.30 21.21 32.11
CA SER A 485 43.42 20.37 32.56
C SER A 485 43.37 18.95 31.98
N LYS A 486 44.51 18.52 31.42
CA LYS A 486 44.88 17.18 30.97
C LYS A 486 45.15 16.23 32.15
N GLU A 487 45.00 14.92 31.93
CA GLU A 487 45.90 13.79 32.28
C GLU A 487 45.11 12.47 32.13
N SER A 488 45.39 11.58 31.16
CA SER A 488 46.48 10.58 31.10
C SER A 488 46.52 9.62 32.31
N MET A 489 46.11 8.36 32.12
CA MET A 489 46.91 7.20 32.54
C MET A 489 46.39 5.85 31.99
N ILE A 490 47.30 5.12 31.36
CA ILE A 490 47.26 3.68 31.05
C ILE A 490 48.06 2.97 32.17
N PRO A 491 47.69 1.75 32.59
CA PRO A 491 48.52 0.55 32.33
C PRO A 491 47.64 -0.65 31.90
N ASN A 492 47.88 -1.42 30.84
CA ASN A 492 49.00 -2.29 30.44
C ASN A 492 49.16 -3.59 31.25
N VAL A 493 49.12 -4.71 30.50
CA VAL A 493 49.71 -6.06 30.68
C VAL A 493 49.04 -7.04 31.67
N MET A 494 48.53 -8.19 31.16
CA MET A 494 49.14 -9.52 31.35
C MET A 494 48.45 -10.66 30.55
N GLU A 495 49.30 -11.30 29.75
CA GLU A 495 49.38 -12.70 29.25
C GLU A 495 48.78 -13.79 30.18
N LEU A 496 48.51 -15.05 29.81
CA LEU A 496 48.95 -15.96 28.73
C LEU A 496 48.00 -17.20 28.74
N GLU A 497 47.88 -17.90 27.59
CA GLU A 497 47.68 -19.36 27.39
C GLU A 497 46.47 -20.09 28.07
N GLU A 498 45.82 -21.10 27.47
CA GLU A 498 46.41 -22.30 26.88
C GLU A 498 45.40 -23.04 25.95
N LEU A 499 45.96 -23.85 25.06
CA LEU A 499 45.33 -24.66 24.01
C LEU A 499 44.42 -25.78 24.52
N THR A 500 43.41 -26.15 23.72
CA THR A 500 43.12 -27.56 23.37
C THR A 500 42.07 -27.64 22.24
N SER A 501 42.48 -28.23 21.13
CA SER A 501 41.63 -28.98 20.18
C SER A 501 42.03 -30.47 20.34
N PRO A 502 41.45 -31.47 19.65
CA PRO A 502 40.47 -31.42 18.55
C PRO A 502 39.33 -32.46 18.70
N HIS A 503 38.31 -32.39 17.84
CA HIS A 503 37.74 -33.62 17.26
C HIS A 503 36.96 -33.34 15.96
N GLU A 504 37.32 -34.12 14.96
CA GLU A 504 36.76 -34.25 13.62
C GLU A 504 35.43 -35.03 13.62
N SER A 505 34.53 -34.68 12.68
CA SER A 505 33.70 -35.58 11.84
C SER A 505 32.72 -34.70 11.05
N SER A 506 32.80 -34.62 9.72
CA SER A 506 32.35 -35.53 8.65
C SER A 506 31.06 -35.01 8.00
N ASP A 507 31.15 -34.80 6.68
CA ASP A 507 30.13 -34.90 5.63
C ASP A 507 28.71 -34.35 5.86
N GLU A 508 28.25 -33.46 4.98
CA GLU A 508 27.44 -33.83 3.80
C GLU A 508 26.97 -32.57 3.05
N SER A 509 26.89 -32.71 1.74
CA SER A 509 26.54 -31.70 0.73
C SER A 509 25.04 -31.43 0.68
N ASP A 510 24.62 -30.16 0.77
CA ASP A 510 23.23 -29.74 0.53
C ASP A 510 23.12 -28.88 -0.74
N GLU A 511 22.55 -29.48 -1.79
CA GLU A 511 22.03 -28.78 -2.97
C GLU A 511 20.60 -28.28 -2.77
N GLU A 512 20.33 -27.16 -3.42
CA GLU A 512 19.14 -26.32 -3.29
C GLU A 512 17.87 -26.96 -3.86
N ALA A 513 16.77 -26.90 -3.11
CA ALA A 513 15.42 -27.11 -3.65
C ALA A 513 14.42 -26.09 -3.07
N PHE A 514 13.98 -25.17 -3.93
CA PHE A 514 12.83 -24.28 -3.68
C PHE A 514 11.53 -25.07 -3.78
N SER A 515 10.73 -25.05 -2.70
CA SER A 515 9.34 -25.53 -2.74
C SER A 515 8.40 -24.58 -1.99
N ALA A 516 7.38 -24.15 -2.73
CA ALA A 516 6.18 -23.50 -2.24
C ALA A 516 5.20 -24.58 -1.76
N ILE A 517 4.61 -24.41 -0.58
CA ILE A 517 3.55 -25.32 -0.11
C ILE A 517 2.35 -24.51 0.38
N SER A 518 1.22 -24.99 -0.10
CA SER A 518 -0.19 -24.65 0.10
C SER A 518 -0.71 -25.03 1.49
N ASP A 519 -1.69 -24.27 1.96
CA ASP A 519 -2.51 -24.57 3.14
C ASP A 519 -3.83 -25.19 2.66
N GLU A 520 -4.04 -26.48 2.93
CA GLU A 520 -5.33 -27.18 2.83
C GLU A 520 -5.56 -27.90 4.16
N ASP A 521 -6.72 -27.68 4.77
CA ASP A 521 -7.52 -28.67 5.51
C ASP A 521 -8.73 -27.98 6.17
N ALA A 522 -9.93 -28.37 5.73
CA ALA A 522 -11.14 -28.62 6.55
C ALA A 522 -12.44 -28.37 5.76
N ALA A 523 -13.11 -29.44 5.33
CA ALA A 523 -14.55 -29.67 5.60
C ALA A 523 -15.03 -30.97 4.94
N GLU A 524 -15.76 -31.77 5.72
CA GLU A 524 -16.45 -32.99 5.31
C GLU A 524 -17.93 -32.86 5.76
N ILE A 525 -18.84 -33.53 5.03
CA ILE A 525 -20.20 -33.99 5.44
C ILE A 525 -21.38 -32.99 5.33
N LEU A 526 -22.15 -33.02 4.21
CA LEU A 526 -23.40 -33.79 4.01
C LEU A 526 -24.31 -33.27 2.85
N GLU A 527 -24.93 -34.25 2.21
CA GLU A 527 -25.82 -34.27 1.04
C GLU A 527 -27.24 -33.73 1.34
N ASP A 528 -27.99 -33.28 0.32
CA ASP A 528 -29.05 -34.06 -0.34
C ASP A 528 -29.96 -33.18 -1.25
N SER A 529 -30.87 -33.82 -1.98
CA SER A 529 -31.11 -33.69 -3.42
C SER A 529 -32.35 -32.91 -3.88
N SER A 530 -32.44 -32.79 -5.22
CA SER A 530 -33.66 -32.81 -6.07
C SER A 530 -34.32 -31.46 -6.39
N SER A 531 -34.97 -31.22 -7.53
CA SER A 531 -34.96 -31.68 -8.93
C SER A 531 -36.04 -30.80 -9.64
N ILE A 532 -36.18 -30.91 -10.97
CA ILE A 532 -37.39 -30.59 -11.77
C ILE A 532 -37.33 -29.38 -12.74
N VAL A 533 -37.18 -29.79 -14.01
CA VAL A 533 -37.98 -29.50 -15.23
C VAL A 533 -37.90 -28.14 -15.93
N THR A 534 -37.52 -28.29 -17.19
CA THR A 534 -37.35 -27.40 -18.34
C THR A 534 -38.64 -26.88 -18.96
N THR A 535 -38.61 -25.73 -19.64
CA THR A 535 -39.24 -25.59 -20.97
C THR A 535 -38.71 -24.39 -21.77
N ASP A 536 -38.52 -24.64 -23.06
CA ASP A 536 -37.97 -23.80 -24.13
C ASP A 536 -38.82 -22.58 -24.50
N MET A 537 -38.21 -21.57 -25.14
CA MET A 537 -38.60 -21.07 -26.48
C MET A 537 -37.49 -20.17 -27.10
N ALA A 538 -37.46 -20.21 -28.43
CA ALA A 538 -36.58 -19.50 -29.38
C ALA A 538 -37.04 -18.02 -29.59
N ASP A 539 -36.44 -17.11 -30.37
CA ASP A 539 -35.44 -17.21 -31.44
C ASP A 539 -34.93 -15.79 -31.84
N SER A 540 -33.69 -15.74 -32.32
CA SER A 540 -33.23 -14.99 -33.53
C SER A 540 -33.04 -13.44 -33.60
N ARG A 541 -31.88 -13.11 -34.22
CA ARG A 541 -31.49 -11.96 -35.08
C ARG A 541 -31.03 -10.64 -34.46
N GLU A 542 -30.05 -9.91 -34.98
CA GLU A 542 -28.89 -10.11 -35.87
C GLU A 542 -28.13 -8.76 -35.78
N ALA A 543 -26.83 -8.78 -35.48
CA ALA A 543 -26.04 -7.58 -35.22
C ALA A 543 -25.15 -7.21 -36.41
N SER A 544 -25.08 -5.92 -36.73
CA SER A 544 -24.08 -5.29 -37.61
C SER A 544 -22.92 -4.69 -36.77
N PRO A 545 -21.72 -4.46 -37.35
CA PRO A 545 -20.47 -4.33 -36.59
C PRO A 545 -20.21 -2.90 -36.08
N LEU A 546 -19.83 -2.78 -34.80
CA LEU A 546 -19.48 -1.52 -34.14
C LEU A 546 -17.97 -1.20 -34.27
N HIS A 547 -17.69 0.01 -34.74
CA HIS A 547 -16.39 0.69 -34.69
C HIS A 547 -15.86 0.85 -33.26
N LEU A 548 -14.52 0.83 -33.09
CA LEU A 548 -13.85 1.19 -31.84
C LEU A 548 -14.39 2.54 -31.32
N THR A 549 -15.07 2.54 -30.18
CA THR A 549 -15.54 3.76 -29.53
C THR A 549 -14.37 4.54 -28.98
N GLN A 550 -14.04 5.63 -29.68
CA GLN A 550 -13.06 6.64 -29.35
C GLN A 550 -13.47 7.37 -28.05
N LEU A 551 -12.62 7.31 -27.02
CA LEU A 551 -12.89 7.89 -25.69
C LEU A 551 -12.87 9.43 -25.74
N SER A 552 -14.04 10.07 -25.69
CA SER A 552 -14.17 11.53 -25.51
C SER A 552 -14.36 11.88 -24.04
N TRP A 553 -13.66 12.91 -23.57
CA TRP A 553 -13.75 13.47 -22.23
C TRP A 553 -14.58 14.76 -22.24
N THR A 554 -15.05 15.16 -21.07
CA THR A 554 -15.93 16.32 -20.90
C THR A 554 -15.57 17.00 -19.60
N ILE A 555 -15.15 18.27 -19.66
CA ILE A 555 -14.79 19.09 -18.49
C ILE A 555 -15.68 20.34 -18.47
N LYS A 556 -16.28 20.63 -17.31
CA LYS A 556 -17.07 21.84 -17.10
C LYS A 556 -16.18 22.94 -16.52
N GLN A 557 -16.53 24.19 -16.80
CA GLN A 557 -15.92 25.34 -16.14
C GLN A 557 -15.96 25.15 -14.61
N GLU A 558 -14.85 25.45 -13.93
CA GLU A 558 -14.65 25.28 -12.46
C GLU A 558 -14.53 23.83 -11.93
N GLN A 559 -14.47 22.82 -12.80
CA GLN A 559 -14.10 21.47 -12.38
C GLN A 559 -12.57 21.36 -12.17
N PRO A 560 -12.13 20.52 -11.22
CA PRO A 560 -10.70 20.27 -11.04
C PRO A 560 -10.07 19.75 -12.33
N PRO A 561 -8.80 20.08 -12.60
CA PRO A 561 -8.11 19.65 -13.81
C PRO A 561 -8.16 18.12 -13.98
N LEU A 562 -8.41 17.68 -15.21
CA LEU A 562 -8.35 16.26 -15.56
C LEU A 562 -6.92 15.89 -15.91
N VAL A 563 -6.41 14.82 -15.30
CA VAL A 563 -5.01 14.38 -15.45
C VAL A 563 -4.94 13.16 -16.37
N HIS A 564 -4.21 13.29 -17.46
CA HIS A 564 -3.88 12.21 -18.39
C HIS A 564 -2.41 11.84 -18.21
N THR A 565 -2.08 10.54 -18.24
CA THR A 565 -0.70 10.08 -18.06
C THR A 565 -0.22 9.35 -19.30
N PHE A 566 0.93 9.75 -19.82
CA PHE A 566 1.58 9.21 -21.02
C PHE A 566 3.02 8.80 -20.65
N ASN A 567 3.29 7.50 -20.49
CA ASN A 567 4.63 6.97 -20.14
C ASN A 567 5.30 7.67 -18.93
N GLY A 568 4.52 7.97 -17.89
CA GLY A 568 5.02 8.65 -16.69
C GLY A 568 4.98 10.19 -16.74
N SER A 569 4.81 10.76 -17.93
CA SER A 569 4.55 12.20 -18.12
C SER A 569 3.06 12.49 -17.92
N LYS A 570 2.72 13.66 -17.38
CA LYS A 570 1.34 14.03 -17.04
C LYS A 570 0.89 15.26 -17.83
N LEU A 571 -0.28 15.18 -18.44
CA LEU A 571 -0.99 16.31 -19.04
C LEU A 571 -2.17 16.67 -18.13
N LEU A 572 -2.19 17.90 -17.62
CA LEU A 572 -3.32 18.44 -16.88
C LEU A 572 -4.14 19.32 -17.83
N VAL A 573 -5.42 19.02 -17.96
CA VAL A 573 -6.35 19.82 -18.78
C VAL A 573 -7.28 20.58 -17.84
N GLU A 574 -7.16 21.90 -17.84
CA GLU A 574 -8.04 22.85 -17.14
C GLU A 574 -8.83 23.66 -18.16
N TYR A 575 -10.06 24.03 -17.81
CA TYR A 575 -10.93 24.83 -18.67
C TYR A 575 -11.50 26.03 -17.93
N SER A 576 -11.13 27.22 -18.39
CA SER A 576 -11.67 28.50 -17.95
C SER A 576 -12.19 29.28 -19.16
N THR A 577 -13.23 30.09 -18.95
CA THR A 577 -13.74 31.03 -19.94
C THR A 577 -13.49 32.46 -19.46
N GLY A 578 -13.37 33.41 -20.38
CA GLY A 578 -13.22 34.83 -20.04
C GLY A 578 -14.47 35.37 -19.34
N THR A 579 -14.34 36.53 -18.69
CA THR A 579 -15.41 37.17 -17.88
C THR A 579 -16.69 37.50 -18.66
N ASP A 580 -16.64 37.46 -19.99
CA ASP A 580 -17.72 37.92 -20.87
C ASP A 580 -18.63 36.80 -21.39
N THR A 581 -18.44 35.54 -20.96
CA THR A 581 -19.33 34.42 -21.35
C THR A 581 -20.36 34.11 -20.26
N PRO A 582 -21.67 34.38 -20.48
CA PRO A 582 -22.69 34.33 -19.44
C PRO A 582 -23.20 32.93 -19.07
N GLU A 583 -22.76 31.86 -19.75
CA GLU A 583 -23.16 30.47 -19.44
C GLU A 583 -21.95 29.54 -19.28
N PRO A 584 -21.96 28.64 -18.28
CA PRO A 584 -20.89 27.68 -18.08
C PRO A 584 -20.85 26.69 -19.24
N LYS A 585 -19.87 26.88 -20.12
CA LYS A 585 -19.63 25.98 -21.25
C LYS A 585 -19.00 24.68 -20.75
N THR A 586 -19.27 23.63 -21.50
CA THR A 586 -18.65 22.33 -21.30
C THR A 586 -17.68 22.10 -22.45
N LEU A 587 -16.41 21.87 -22.15
CA LEU A 587 -15.41 21.53 -23.16
C LEU A 587 -15.40 20.00 -23.34
N ARG A 588 -15.71 19.55 -24.56
CA ARG A 588 -15.46 18.17 -24.95
C ARG A 588 -14.09 18.09 -25.61
N TYR A 589 -13.29 17.11 -25.21
CA TYR A 589 -11.98 16.92 -25.79
C TYR A 589 -11.60 15.45 -25.81
N GLN A 590 -10.57 15.12 -26.56
CA GLN A 590 -9.96 13.81 -26.58
C GLN A 590 -8.46 13.98 -26.47
N THR A 591 -7.84 13.07 -25.74
CA THR A 591 -6.38 12.94 -25.73
C THR A 591 -6.00 11.54 -26.12
N ARG A 592 -4.98 11.39 -26.95
CA ARG A 592 -4.36 10.08 -27.19
C ARG A 592 -2.86 10.23 -27.35
N ARG A 593 -2.15 9.13 -27.10
CA ARG A 593 -0.75 9.03 -27.46
C ARG A 593 -0.63 8.77 -28.96
N LEU A 594 0.34 9.40 -29.61
CA LEU A 594 0.74 9.05 -30.97
C LEU A 594 1.76 7.90 -30.95
N GLU A 595 1.60 6.97 -31.88
CA GLU A 595 2.58 5.90 -32.13
C GLU A 595 3.77 6.45 -32.92
N ASP A 596 4.93 5.78 -32.84
CA ASP A 596 6.18 6.27 -33.45
C ASP A 596 6.03 6.55 -34.96
N ALA A 597 5.26 5.73 -35.68
CA ALA A 597 4.98 5.95 -37.10
C ALA A 597 4.16 7.22 -37.37
N GLU A 598 3.22 7.55 -36.48
CA GLU A 598 2.41 8.77 -36.58
C GLU A 598 3.25 10.00 -36.22
N ILE A 599 4.18 9.86 -35.26
CA ILE A 599 5.13 10.92 -34.89
C ILE A 599 6.04 11.28 -36.06
N GLU A 600 6.57 10.28 -36.77
CA GLU A 600 7.42 10.54 -37.95
C GLU A 600 6.64 11.18 -39.10
N ALA A 601 5.39 10.76 -39.33
CA ALA A 601 4.50 11.42 -40.29
C ALA A 601 4.15 12.86 -39.88
N LEU A 602 3.96 13.11 -38.58
CA LEU A 602 3.68 14.44 -38.03
C LEU A 602 4.88 15.39 -38.21
N LYS A 603 6.10 14.91 -37.94
CA LYS A 603 7.33 15.67 -38.18
C LYS A 603 7.54 16.01 -39.65
N ALA A 604 7.12 15.13 -40.56
CA ALA A 604 7.22 15.35 -42.00
C ALA A 604 6.24 16.40 -42.55
N THR A 605 5.17 16.72 -41.81
CA THR A 605 4.10 17.64 -42.23
C THR A 605 4.27 19.08 -41.72
N ASP A 606 5.41 19.41 -41.12
CA ASP A 606 5.70 20.72 -40.48
C ASP A 606 4.62 21.14 -39.48
N SER A 607 3.98 20.16 -38.84
CA SER A 607 2.95 20.39 -37.83
C SER A 607 3.59 20.98 -36.57
N LYS A 608 2.94 21.99 -35.98
CA LYS A 608 3.45 22.68 -34.78
C LYS A 608 3.39 21.75 -33.56
N ILE A 609 4.54 21.21 -33.16
CA ILE A 609 4.72 20.42 -31.95
C ILE A 609 5.18 21.32 -30.81
N ILE A 610 4.49 21.25 -29.67
CA ILE A 610 4.79 22.04 -28.48
C ILE A 610 5.72 21.21 -27.59
N ALA A 611 7.01 21.57 -27.56
CA ALA A 611 8.00 20.88 -26.73
C ALA A 611 7.96 21.39 -25.29
N VAL A 612 7.39 20.59 -24.39
CA VAL A 612 7.27 20.92 -22.95
C VAL A 612 8.63 20.87 -22.25
N THR A 613 9.55 20.05 -22.75
CA THR A 613 10.92 19.90 -22.20
C THR A 613 11.78 21.15 -22.35
N ALA A 614 11.39 22.07 -23.23
CA ALA A 614 12.06 23.35 -23.44
C ALA A 614 11.46 24.50 -22.59
N MET A 615 10.41 24.22 -21.80
CA MET A 615 9.74 25.22 -20.98
C MET A 615 10.26 25.20 -19.54
N GLU A 616 10.42 26.37 -18.93
CA GLU A 616 10.73 26.48 -17.50
C GLU A 616 9.52 26.07 -16.66
N GLU A 617 9.75 25.47 -15.48
CA GLU A 617 8.69 25.07 -14.57
C GLU A 617 7.81 26.28 -14.17
N GLY A 618 6.49 26.16 -14.37
CA GLY A 618 5.53 27.24 -14.14
C GLY A 618 5.24 28.14 -15.34
N SER A 619 5.84 27.87 -16.51
CA SER A 619 5.54 28.62 -17.75
C SER A 619 4.12 28.35 -18.26
N GLU A 620 3.38 29.41 -18.59
CA GLU A 620 2.08 29.32 -19.24
C GLU A 620 2.22 29.49 -20.75
N ILE A 621 1.52 28.66 -21.54
CA ILE A 621 1.49 28.78 -23.00
C ILE A 621 0.04 28.88 -23.48
N THR A 622 -0.24 29.92 -24.26
CA THR A 622 -1.55 30.06 -24.93
C THR A 622 -1.53 29.29 -26.25
N LEU A 623 -2.40 28.29 -26.37
CA LEU A 623 -2.57 27.53 -27.60
C LEU A 623 -3.45 28.32 -28.57
N GLN A 624 -2.84 28.87 -29.62
CA GLN A 624 -3.57 29.56 -30.70
C GLN A 624 -3.67 28.66 -31.93
N GLY A 625 -4.88 28.50 -32.47
CA GLY A 625 -5.14 27.74 -33.69
C GLY A 625 -6.32 26.77 -33.55
N ASN A 626 -6.60 26.05 -34.64
CA ASN A 626 -7.60 25.00 -34.65
C ASN A 626 -6.97 23.68 -34.19
N SER A 627 -7.72 22.91 -33.41
CA SER A 627 -7.36 21.57 -32.98
C SER A 627 -7.20 20.61 -34.19
N PRO A 628 -6.32 19.58 -34.16
CA PRO A 628 -5.55 19.02 -33.03
C PRO A 628 -4.31 19.81 -32.59
N PHE A 629 -3.97 19.72 -31.30
CA PHE A 629 -2.71 20.19 -30.74
C PHE A 629 -1.79 19.01 -30.41
N HIS A 630 -0.49 19.13 -30.73
CA HIS A 630 0.50 18.08 -30.47
C HIS A 630 1.51 18.54 -29.42
N ILE A 631 1.61 17.79 -28.32
CA ILE A 631 2.40 18.15 -27.13
C ILE A 631 3.47 17.09 -26.91
N ASP A 632 4.74 17.49 -26.95
CA ASP A 632 5.91 16.62 -26.76
C ASP A 632 6.45 16.73 -25.33
N PHE A 633 6.43 15.60 -24.61
CA PHE A 633 6.95 15.46 -23.25
C PHE A 633 8.40 14.94 -23.22
N GLY A 634 9.07 14.84 -24.38
CA GLY A 634 10.41 14.29 -24.56
C GLY A 634 10.46 12.76 -24.66
N ASN A 635 9.52 12.06 -24.01
CA ASN A 635 9.41 10.60 -24.04
C ASN A 635 8.10 10.07 -24.68
N ALA A 636 7.20 10.96 -25.08
CA ALA A 636 5.94 10.67 -25.76
C ALA A 636 5.37 11.96 -26.35
N ILE A 637 4.63 11.83 -27.45
CA ILE A 637 3.80 12.91 -28.01
C ILE A 637 2.33 12.59 -27.78
N ALA A 638 1.59 13.54 -27.19
CA ALA A 638 0.15 13.46 -27.04
C ALA A 638 -0.54 14.35 -28.07
N GLU A 639 -1.63 13.85 -28.65
CA GLU A 639 -2.56 14.60 -29.47
C GLU A 639 -3.78 15.00 -28.61
N LEU A 640 -4.08 16.30 -28.58
CA LEU A 640 -5.23 16.89 -27.91
C LEU A 640 -6.22 17.43 -28.97
N VAL A 641 -7.37 16.76 -29.10
CA VAL A 641 -8.47 17.17 -29.97
C VAL A 641 -9.55 17.86 -29.15
N LEU A 642 -9.89 19.11 -29.46
CA LEU A 642 -10.99 19.85 -28.86
C LEU A 642 -12.21 19.78 -29.78
N TYR A 643 -13.37 19.51 -29.20
CA TYR A 643 -14.66 19.50 -29.89
C TYR A 643 -15.48 20.68 -29.34
N ASN A 644 -15.86 21.60 -30.24
CA ASN A 644 -16.72 22.73 -29.91
C ASN A 644 -18.18 22.32 -29.72
#